data_AF-A0A3S3RI74-F1
#
_entry.id   AF-A0A3S3RI74-F1
#
_cell.length_a   1.000
_cell.length_b   1.000
_cell.length_c   1.000
_cell.angle_alpha   90.00
_cell.angle_beta   90.00
_cell.angle_gamma   90.00
#
_symmetry.space_group_name_H-M   'P 1'
#
loop_
_entity.id
_entity.type
_entity.pdbx_description
1 polymer ?
#
loop_
_entity_poly.entity_id
_entity_poly.type
_entity_poly.pdbx_seq_one_letter_code
_entity_poly.pdbx_strand_id
1 'polypeptide(L)'
;MKVFVGFEGGRLARLMPWFVALLGFLYGLAPIVDTDVWMHLSLGRYITDSGFPEYEPFAFSVDQEPFFFSSWLFAVATYALFQLSGYAGLVVLKASFISLLFVVLYRYALYRSSSPWISFLIIVAAMPLLLPRFVLRPDLLFFLILVSIFYLMALGRQQWRWLLLVPWLAMLWSNVHSSVIVVLVPLVYGTLKAVFETRGESWSLSRPDLRQLSIFACLGVISLLATLINPNGLDQFLYGFSVMGQTFFKEMIIELLPPSWEQNALHLSIGLGVALFQAVFVIYSLIKKQLGLSKLMDVSMVLVFFGLFLTSSRFFYPFVVVSIPVVVYQLSRVWLGVASYMEDYGRRVWCRAIALIAVGGVMIYSLHELPAPGLSMSPVQIPEEAMTYLDQVGHRGALFNSFRLGGYIIWRDFPSRRVFVDPRGKIPQSLLEEHSSGHNSFDVLTELSDRFGFSFAVLARGTMGFGYPDAALSGFPNPDWALVYWDDKAVVLARRDRPEAARALRDEYRVFHPEFVAMLGTSKFNLSQTSQLLEEIERNLELTESLEAKISKAVFWISRQRFDRAESILAPLVADNEQRSKSLASYWMGALSKLKGDLAAARRYYHQALSMAKFTGVYLELAELSMALGDYSTGIDYVDQLLEREPNNLQAHALKVVLLRRAGKEDQEVKALEARLEMLQNLDRLVESGIAAYRRGELELAEDLYQKALAEDPERGPAYYNLAILARKKGEAARAVDLYSKAVQFDTNLTRAYFSIAQIYQEEGASDRAIEFYRKYVDAVPAGRLSREARAALKAYEVPN
;
A
#
# COMPACT_ATOMS: atom_id res chain seq x y z
N MET A 1 8.51 50.98 -3.58
CA MET A 1 9.62 50.76 -2.62
C MET A 1 9.19 50.80 -1.14
N LYS A 2 8.45 51.80 -0.63
CA LYS A 2 7.94 51.82 0.78
C LYS A 2 6.77 50.85 1.12
N VAL A 3 6.25 50.11 0.14
CA VAL A 3 4.93 49.45 0.24
C VAL A 3 4.99 47.99 0.71
N PHE A 4 6.10 47.29 0.48
CA PHE A 4 6.41 46.06 1.23
C PHE A 4 7.24 46.36 2.48
N VAL A 5 8.00 47.46 2.54
CA VAL A 5 8.70 47.89 3.76
C VAL A 5 7.75 48.15 4.95
N GLY A 6 6.51 48.57 4.69
CA GLY A 6 5.46 48.64 5.73
C GLY A 6 4.99 47.27 6.27
N PHE A 7 5.22 46.19 5.53
CA PHE A 7 4.85 44.81 5.86
C PHE A 7 6.06 43.88 6.14
N GLU A 8 7.27 44.27 5.74
CA GLU A 8 8.54 43.54 5.93
C GLU A 8 9.09 43.69 7.35
N GLY A 9 8.66 44.73 8.08
CA GLY A 9 8.99 44.95 9.50
C GLY A 9 7.78 44.96 10.46
N GLY A 10 6.58 44.61 9.97
CA GLY A 10 5.34 44.67 10.74
C GLY A 10 5.28 43.59 11.83
N ARG A 11 4.51 43.84 12.91
CA ARG A 11 4.30 42.86 14.00
C ARG A 11 3.90 41.47 13.49
N LEU A 12 3.13 41.40 12.40
CA LEU A 12 2.71 40.15 11.74
C LEU A 12 3.87 39.31 11.19
N ALA A 13 4.90 39.91 10.57
CA ALA A 13 6.03 39.15 10.04
C ALA A 13 6.85 38.49 11.17
N ARG A 14 6.87 39.09 12.36
CA ARG A 14 7.48 38.50 13.57
C ARG A 14 6.68 37.32 14.14
N LEU A 15 5.39 37.22 13.81
CA LEU A 15 4.50 36.13 14.21
C LEU A 15 4.52 34.93 13.25
N MET A 16 4.95 35.13 11.99
CA MET A 16 4.99 34.06 10.98
C MET A 16 5.76 32.80 11.39
N PRO A 17 6.97 32.87 12.01
CA PRO A 17 7.64 31.66 12.48
C PRO A 17 6.81 30.87 13.49
N TRP A 18 6.09 31.57 14.38
CA TRP A 18 5.21 30.96 15.37
C TRP A 18 3.99 30.32 14.73
N PHE A 19 3.45 30.95 13.70
CA PHE A 19 2.35 30.37 12.92
C PHE A 19 2.79 29.10 12.17
N VAL A 20 3.95 29.15 11.51
CA VAL A 20 4.55 27.98 10.85
C VAL A 20 4.80 26.86 11.86
N ALA A 21 5.33 27.20 13.04
CA ALA A 21 5.55 26.25 14.12
C ALA A 21 4.24 25.62 14.60
N LEU A 22 3.21 26.43 14.85
CA LEU A 22 1.90 25.97 15.30
C LEU A 22 1.25 25.07 14.25
N LEU A 23 1.23 25.51 12.98
CA LEU A 23 0.61 24.72 11.91
C LEU A 23 1.34 23.39 11.71
N GLY A 24 2.68 23.39 11.70
CA GLY A 24 3.46 22.15 11.66
C GLY A 24 3.20 21.23 12.86
N PHE A 25 3.01 21.80 14.05
CA PHE A 25 2.64 21.02 15.24
C PHE A 25 1.25 20.40 15.10
N LEU A 26 0.26 21.16 14.62
CA LEU A 26 -1.10 20.67 14.38
C LEU A 26 -1.12 19.52 13.36
N TYR A 27 -0.36 19.62 12.27
CA TYR A 27 -0.18 18.52 11.32
C TYR A 27 0.38 17.25 11.97
N GLY A 28 1.27 17.41 12.95
CA GLY A 28 1.86 16.28 13.65
C GLY A 28 1.04 15.71 14.81
N LEU A 29 -0.05 16.37 15.24
CA LEU A 29 -0.93 15.88 16.29
C LEU A 29 -1.85 14.73 15.86
N ALA A 30 -1.71 14.24 14.63
CA ALA A 30 -2.44 13.06 14.17
C ALA A 30 -2.06 11.79 14.96
N PRO A 31 -2.98 10.83 15.13
CA PRO A 31 -2.67 9.50 15.63
C PRO A 31 -1.50 8.85 14.87
N ILE A 32 -0.81 7.92 15.53
CA ILE A 32 0.21 7.11 14.84
C ILE A 32 -0.54 6.08 13.99
N VAL A 33 -0.38 6.14 12.68
CA VAL A 33 -1.02 5.20 11.72
C VAL A 33 -0.01 4.19 11.18
N ASP A 34 1.29 4.42 11.41
CA ASP A 34 2.36 3.64 10.83
C ASP A 34 2.69 2.38 11.63
N THR A 35 2.79 1.23 10.98
CA THR A 35 3.11 -0.06 11.63
C THR A 35 4.56 -0.17 12.09
N ASP A 36 5.47 0.62 11.52
CA ASP A 36 6.91 0.43 11.74
C ASP A 36 7.36 0.94 13.12
N VAL A 37 6.57 1.78 13.77
CA VAL A 37 6.86 2.25 15.13
C VAL A 37 7.01 1.11 16.13
N TRP A 38 6.24 0.03 16.03
CA TRP A 38 6.38 -1.12 16.92
C TRP A 38 7.69 -1.84 16.71
N MET A 39 8.22 -1.82 15.50
CA MET A 39 9.56 -2.32 15.22
C MET A 39 10.59 -1.46 15.95
N HIS A 40 10.54 -0.14 15.83
CA HIS A 40 11.45 0.75 16.55
C HIS A 40 11.36 0.60 18.07
N LEU A 41 10.15 0.51 18.62
CA LEU A 41 9.95 0.30 20.05
C LEU A 41 10.49 -1.06 20.51
N SER A 42 10.28 -2.11 19.74
CA SER A 42 10.78 -3.46 20.06
C SER A 42 12.29 -3.53 20.05
N LEU A 43 12.94 -2.90 19.05
CA LEU A 43 14.39 -2.81 19.01
C LEU A 43 14.94 -1.96 20.17
N GLY A 44 14.31 -0.83 20.45
CA GLY A 44 14.69 0.03 21.57
C GLY A 44 14.61 -0.69 22.91
N ARG A 45 13.55 -1.47 23.14
CA ARG A 45 13.40 -2.35 24.30
C ARG A 45 14.51 -3.39 24.37
N TYR A 46 14.72 -4.14 23.28
CA TYR A 46 15.74 -5.18 23.23
C TYR A 46 17.14 -4.62 23.54
N ILE A 47 17.52 -3.50 22.93
CA ILE A 47 18.82 -2.87 23.17
C ILE A 47 18.96 -2.39 24.62
N THR A 48 17.89 -1.84 25.19
CA THR A 48 17.88 -1.35 26.58
C THR A 48 18.03 -2.51 27.57
N ASP A 49 17.37 -3.64 27.30
CA ASP A 49 17.30 -4.77 28.24
C ASP A 49 18.48 -5.74 28.07
N SER A 50 18.95 -5.96 26.85
CA SER A 50 19.89 -7.03 26.48
C SER A 50 21.15 -6.56 25.74
N GLY A 51 21.23 -5.28 25.36
CA GLY A 51 22.33 -4.75 24.54
C GLY A 51 22.16 -5.00 23.04
N PHE A 52 23.21 -4.75 22.27
CA PHE A 52 23.16 -4.86 20.81
C PHE A 52 23.11 -6.33 20.35
N PRO A 53 22.11 -6.74 19.57
CA PRO A 53 22.05 -8.10 19.02
C PRO A 53 23.10 -8.29 17.93
N GLU A 54 23.81 -9.42 17.98
CA GLU A 54 24.73 -9.84 16.92
C GLU A 54 23.98 -10.51 15.75
N TYR A 55 22.93 -11.28 16.07
CA TYR A 55 22.09 -12.04 15.14
C TYR A 55 20.63 -11.62 15.24
N GLU A 56 19.83 -11.94 14.22
CA GLU A 56 18.40 -11.62 14.14
C GLU A 56 17.63 -12.12 15.38
N PRO A 57 17.20 -11.21 16.28
CA PRO A 57 16.68 -11.64 17.58
C PRO A 57 15.19 -12.01 17.52
N PHE A 58 14.44 -11.50 16.52
CA PHE A 58 12.98 -11.58 16.51
C PHE A 58 12.45 -12.69 15.60
N ALA A 59 13.02 -12.81 14.40
CA ALA A 59 12.58 -13.79 13.41
C ALA A 59 13.30 -15.14 13.58
N PHE A 60 12.54 -16.23 13.73
CA PHE A 60 13.13 -17.57 13.89
C PHE A 60 13.56 -18.23 12.57
N SER A 61 13.05 -17.76 11.43
CA SER A 61 13.40 -18.33 10.12
C SER A 61 14.83 -18.02 9.66
N VAL A 62 15.45 -17.00 10.27
CA VAL A 62 16.75 -16.44 9.91
C VAL A 62 17.57 -16.08 11.16
N ASP A 63 17.38 -16.81 12.27
CA ASP A 63 17.99 -16.44 13.57
C ASP A 63 19.51 -16.59 13.66
N GLN A 64 20.13 -17.15 12.61
CA GLN A 64 21.59 -17.20 12.42
C GLN A 64 22.12 -16.07 11.53
N GLU A 65 21.24 -15.24 10.94
CA GLU A 65 21.66 -14.15 10.07
C GLU A 65 22.13 -12.94 10.91
N PRO A 66 23.22 -12.26 10.52
CA PRO A 66 23.68 -11.05 11.19
C PRO A 66 22.61 -9.96 11.16
N PHE A 67 22.31 -9.39 12.33
CA PHE A 67 21.31 -8.32 12.41
C PHE A 67 21.92 -6.98 11.98
N PHE A 68 21.27 -6.29 11.03
CA PHE A 68 21.71 -4.97 10.58
C PHE A 68 20.78 -3.87 11.10
N PHE A 69 21.32 -2.95 11.89
CA PHE A 69 20.53 -1.95 12.60
C PHE A 69 20.94 -0.53 12.23
N SER A 70 20.21 0.06 11.28
CA SER A 70 20.54 1.38 10.72
C SER A 70 20.09 2.59 11.55
N SER A 71 19.14 2.41 12.47
CA SER A 71 18.44 3.49 13.19
C SER A 71 18.32 3.23 14.69
N TRP A 72 19.33 2.58 15.28
CA TRP A 72 19.33 2.14 16.68
C TRP A 72 19.09 3.29 17.67
N LEU A 73 19.70 4.46 17.45
CA LEU A 73 19.57 5.59 18.38
C LEU A 73 18.14 6.13 18.37
N PHE A 74 17.49 6.13 17.20
CA PHE A 74 16.08 6.47 17.09
C PHE A 74 15.19 5.46 17.83
N ALA A 75 15.47 4.16 17.69
CA ALA A 75 14.75 3.10 18.39
C ALA A 75 14.87 3.23 19.92
N VAL A 76 16.09 3.42 20.44
CA VAL A 76 16.33 3.58 21.89
C VAL A 76 15.67 4.87 22.42
N ALA A 77 15.82 5.99 21.71
CA ALA A 77 15.25 7.27 22.13
C ALA A 77 13.71 7.23 22.12
N THR A 78 13.09 6.63 21.11
CA THR A 78 11.63 6.50 21.04
C THR A 78 11.10 5.55 22.11
N TYR A 79 11.77 4.42 22.36
CA TYR A 79 11.39 3.51 23.45
C TYR A 79 11.50 4.18 24.83
N ALA A 80 12.58 4.91 25.10
CA ALA A 80 12.74 5.66 26.34
C ALA A 80 11.62 6.69 26.54
N LEU A 81 11.23 7.42 25.48
CA LEU A 81 10.11 8.36 25.56
C LEU A 81 8.75 7.66 25.76
N PHE A 82 8.57 6.52 25.09
CA PHE A 82 7.37 5.70 25.26
C PHE A 82 7.23 5.24 26.72
N GLN A 83 8.32 4.85 27.39
CA GLN A 83 8.27 4.49 28.81
C GLN A 83 7.84 5.66 29.72
N LEU A 84 8.20 6.89 29.36
CA LEU A 84 7.86 8.08 30.16
C LEU A 84 6.41 8.54 29.99
N SER A 85 5.83 8.36 28.79
CA SER A 85 4.59 9.07 28.41
C SER A 85 3.70 8.33 27.40
N GLY A 86 4.01 7.05 27.13
CA GLY A 86 3.28 6.21 26.19
C GLY A 86 3.23 6.78 24.78
N TYR A 87 2.16 6.44 24.06
CA TYR A 87 1.93 6.93 22.69
C TYR A 87 1.74 8.46 22.61
N ALA A 88 1.24 9.09 23.67
CA ALA A 88 1.01 10.53 23.68
C ALA A 88 2.34 11.31 23.53
N GLY A 89 3.39 10.89 24.24
CA GLY A 89 4.72 11.47 24.08
C GLY A 89 5.30 11.29 22.69
N LEU A 90 5.09 10.11 22.09
CA LEU A 90 5.54 9.82 20.73
C LEU A 90 4.86 10.72 19.69
N VAL A 91 3.55 10.97 19.83
CA VAL A 91 2.82 11.92 18.96
C VAL A 91 3.34 13.34 19.15
N VAL A 92 3.57 13.77 20.40
CA VAL A 92 4.13 15.11 20.68
C VAL A 92 5.55 15.25 20.11
N LEU A 93 6.37 14.20 20.16
CA LEU A 93 7.70 14.18 19.56
C LEU A 93 7.63 14.35 18.04
N LYS A 94 6.75 13.58 17.38
CA LYS A 94 6.48 13.69 15.94
C LYS A 94 6.06 15.12 15.57
N ALA A 95 5.10 15.69 16.30
CA ALA A 95 4.62 17.06 16.10
C ALA A 95 5.73 18.10 16.31
N SER A 96 6.60 17.89 17.29
CA SER A 96 7.74 18.75 17.57
C SER A 96 8.78 18.71 16.45
N PHE A 97 9.08 17.52 15.90
CA PHE A 97 9.99 17.38 14.76
C PHE A 97 9.44 18.00 13.48
N ILE A 98 8.15 17.82 13.18
CA ILE A 98 7.50 18.47 12.02
C ILE A 98 7.54 19.99 12.18
N SER A 99 7.15 20.49 13.36
CA SER A 99 7.20 21.91 13.69
C SER A 99 8.61 22.48 13.50
N LEU A 100 9.62 21.81 14.06
CA LEU A 100 11.02 22.21 13.96
C LEU A 100 11.53 22.18 12.51
N LEU A 101 11.20 21.14 11.74
CA LEU A 101 11.53 21.04 10.31
C LEU A 101 11.05 22.26 9.54
N PHE A 102 9.77 22.64 9.68
CA PHE A 102 9.22 23.78 8.96
C PHE A 102 9.72 25.12 9.47
N VAL A 103 10.02 25.25 10.76
CA VAL A 103 10.68 26.44 11.30
C VAL A 103 12.08 26.61 10.71
N VAL A 104 12.89 25.53 10.66
CA VAL A 104 14.22 25.56 10.06
C VAL A 104 14.14 25.86 8.55
N LEU A 105 13.21 25.22 7.83
CA LEU A 105 12.96 25.50 6.41
C LEU A 105 12.57 26.97 6.18
N TYR A 106 11.67 27.51 6.99
CA TYR A 106 11.25 28.91 6.91
C TYR A 106 12.41 29.88 7.20
N ARG A 107 13.23 29.60 8.22
CA ARG A 107 14.43 30.39 8.53
C ARG A 107 15.46 30.33 7.41
N TYR A 108 15.65 29.16 6.80
CA TYR A 108 16.55 29.02 5.66
C TYR A 108 16.02 29.78 4.44
N ALA A 109 14.72 29.69 4.14
CA ALA A 109 14.08 30.45 3.08
C ALA A 109 14.21 31.96 3.28
N LEU A 110 14.00 32.46 4.51
CA LEU A 110 14.22 33.86 4.88
C LEU A 110 15.69 34.30 4.77
N TYR A 111 16.63 33.43 5.11
CA TYR A 111 18.05 33.75 4.92
C TYR A 111 18.40 33.94 3.44
N ARG A 112 17.72 33.21 2.56
CA ARG A 112 17.94 33.26 1.11
C ARG A 112 17.13 34.36 0.42
N SER A 113 15.98 34.77 0.96
CA SER A 113 15.04 35.70 0.35
C SER A 113 14.72 36.89 1.24
N SER A 114 14.63 38.08 0.66
CA SER A 114 14.22 39.29 1.38
C SER A 114 12.72 39.35 1.68
N SER A 115 11.91 38.42 1.19
CA SER A 115 10.44 38.45 1.33
C SER A 115 9.90 37.43 2.34
N PRO A 116 9.44 37.87 3.53
CA PRO A 116 8.82 36.99 4.52
C PRO A 116 7.52 36.36 4.06
N TRP A 117 6.74 37.08 3.24
CA TRP A 117 5.44 36.63 2.75
C TRP A 117 5.55 35.51 1.72
N ILE A 118 6.46 35.63 0.75
CA ILE A 118 6.71 34.56 -0.23
C ILE A 118 7.23 33.31 0.50
N SER A 119 8.16 33.50 1.45
CA SER A 119 8.67 32.40 2.27
C SER A 119 7.55 31.70 3.04
N PHE A 120 6.64 32.47 3.66
CA PHE A 120 5.51 31.95 4.42
C PHE A 120 4.55 31.16 3.53
N LEU A 121 4.15 31.74 2.40
CA LEU A 121 3.21 31.13 1.45
C LEU A 121 3.70 29.79 0.92
N ILE A 122 4.95 29.74 0.47
CA ILE A 122 5.52 28.49 -0.08
C ILE A 122 5.69 27.44 1.01
N ILE A 123 6.07 27.82 2.23
CA ILE A 123 6.20 26.89 3.36
C ILE A 123 4.85 26.29 3.73
N VAL A 124 3.80 27.11 3.85
CA VAL A 124 2.45 26.63 4.17
C VAL A 124 1.91 25.76 3.04
N ALA A 125 2.06 26.16 1.78
CA ALA A 125 1.63 25.36 0.63
C ALA A 125 2.37 24.02 0.50
N ALA A 126 3.61 23.93 0.99
CA ALA A 126 4.39 22.69 0.96
C ALA A 126 4.01 21.70 2.08
N MET A 127 3.36 22.14 3.16
CA MET A 127 3.01 21.26 4.28
C MET A 127 2.09 20.09 3.86
N PRO A 128 0.95 20.30 3.18
CA PRO A 128 0.11 19.20 2.69
C PRO A 128 0.86 18.21 1.80
N LEU A 129 1.80 18.68 0.97
CA LEU A 129 2.56 17.83 0.05
C LEU A 129 3.48 16.84 0.77
N LEU A 130 3.88 17.16 2.01
CA LEU A 130 4.74 16.33 2.85
C LEU A 130 3.95 15.50 3.86
N LEU A 131 2.63 15.62 3.91
CA LEU A 131 1.75 14.91 4.82
C LEU A 131 1.97 13.39 4.86
N PRO A 132 2.20 12.67 3.73
CA PRO A 132 2.49 11.24 3.76
C PRO A 132 3.75 10.85 4.53
N ARG A 133 4.65 11.82 4.81
CA ARG A 133 5.89 11.63 5.58
C ARG A 133 5.79 12.15 7.01
N PHE A 134 4.62 12.62 7.44
CA PHE A 134 4.36 13.01 8.84
C PHE A 134 4.04 11.78 9.70
N VAL A 135 4.92 10.78 9.62
CA VAL A 135 4.88 9.53 10.38
C VAL A 135 6.06 9.50 11.35
N LEU A 136 5.93 8.73 12.44
CA LEU A 136 7.00 8.61 13.43
C LEU A 136 8.03 7.58 12.97
N ARG A 137 8.85 7.98 12.00
CA ARG A 137 9.92 7.19 11.42
C ARG A 137 11.24 7.97 11.40
N PRO A 138 12.38 7.29 11.22
CA PRO A 138 13.67 7.92 11.04
C PRO A 138 13.74 8.97 9.91
N ASP A 139 12.92 8.83 8.88
CA ASP A 139 12.90 9.71 7.70
C ASP A 139 12.55 11.17 8.06
N LEU A 140 11.70 11.39 9.07
CA LEU A 140 11.36 12.71 9.56
C LEU A 140 12.58 13.45 10.13
N LEU A 141 13.41 12.74 10.91
CA LEU A 141 14.69 13.25 11.39
C LEU A 141 15.68 13.46 10.25
N PHE A 142 15.69 12.56 9.26
CA PHE A 142 16.49 12.73 8.05
C PHE A 142 16.18 14.05 7.35
N PHE A 143 14.91 14.41 7.13
CA PHE A 143 14.55 15.70 6.52
C PHE A 143 15.03 16.88 7.36
N LEU A 144 14.82 16.83 8.68
CA LEU A 144 15.25 17.89 9.59
C LEU A 144 16.77 18.09 9.56
N ILE A 145 17.54 17.00 9.65
CA ILE A 145 19.00 17.06 9.64
C ILE A 145 19.50 17.52 8.27
N LEU A 146 18.94 17.01 7.17
CA LEU A 146 19.30 17.40 5.80
C LEU A 146 19.17 18.91 5.58
N VAL A 147 18.01 19.48 5.92
CA VAL A 147 17.78 20.93 5.80
C VAL A 147 18.68 21.71 6.74
N SER A 148 18.88 21.22 7.96
CA SER A 148 19.75 21.88 8.95
C SER A 148 21.19 21.97 8.44
N ILE A 149 21.73 20.91 7.82
CA ILE A 149 23.07 20.94 7.22
C ILE A 149 23.10 21.94 6.05
N PHE A 150 22.13 21.92 5.13
CA PHE A 150 22.08 22.92 4.06
C PHE A 150 22.04 24.35 4.59
N TYR A 151 21.26 24.60 5.65
CA TYR A 151 21.14 25.91 6.25
C TYR A 151 22.44 26.34 6.94
N LEU A 152 23.07 25.45 7.71
CA LEU A 152 24.34 25.73 8.38
C LEU A 152 25.48 25.95 7.40
N MET A 153 25.54 25.19 6.29
CA MET A 153 26.50 25.45 5.19
C MET A 153 26.25 26.83 4.57
N ALA A 154 25.00 27.28 4.50
CA ALA A 154 24.66 28.60 4.00
C ALA A 154 25.04 29.73 4.98
N LEU A 155 24.87 29.54 6.29
CA LEU A 155 25.26 30.47 7.37
C LEU A 155 26.78 30.53 7.59
N GLY A 156 27.45 29.38 7.49
CA GLY A 156 28.89 29.21 7.65
C GLY A 156 29.73 30.08 6.74
N ARG A 157 29.15 30.53 5.62
CA ARG A 157 29.74 31.52 4.71
C ARG A 157 29.98 32.88 5.36
N GLN A 158 29.07 33.34 6.21
CA GLN A 158 29.26 34.60 6.93
C GLN A 158 29.97 34.38 8.26
N GLN A 159 29.70 33.25 8.92
CA GLN A 159 30.17 32.95 10.26
C GLN A 159 30.55 31.46 10.36
N TRP A 160 31.83 31.16 10.15
CA TRP A 160 32.35 29.78 10.11
C TRP A 160 32.04 28.95 11.37
N ARG A 161 31.81 29.60 12.52
CA ARG A 161 31.47 28.93 13.79
C ARG A 161 30.23 28.04 13.68
N TRP A 162 29.26 28.38 12.83
CA TRP A 162 28.08 27.54 12.59
C TRP A 162 28.42 26.20 11.94
N LEU A 163 29.52 26.13 11.16
CA LEU A 163 29.97 24.89 10.54
C LEU A 163 30.46 23.86 11.58
N LEU A 164 30.82 24.29 12.79
CA LEU A 164 31.22 23.38 13.86
C LEU A 164 30.09 22.44 14.30
N LEU A 165 28.83 22.78 14.00
CA LEU A 165 27.67 21.93 14.27
C LEU A 165 27.47 20.83 13.21
N VAL A 166 28.04 20.99 12.01
CA VAL A 166 27.81 20.08 10.89
C VAL A 166 28.34 18.67 11.17
N PRO A 167 29.56 18.46 11.73
CA PRO A 167 30.02 17.14 12.11
C PRO A 167 29.12 16.41 13.11
N TRP A 168 28.56 17.14 14.08
CA TRP A 168 27.65 16.56 15.07
C TRP A 168 26.34 16.11 14.45
N LEU A 169 25.79 16.88 13.52
CA LEU A 169 24.60 16.51 12.76
C LEU A 169 24.86 15.32 11.83
N ALA A 170 26.05 15.26 11.21
CA ALA A 170 26.45 14.14 10.36
C ALA A 170 26.62 12.85 11.17
N MET A 171 27.18 12.93 12.38
CA MET A 171 27.25 11.81 13.34
C MET A 171 25.86 11.40 13.83
N LEU A 172 25.00 12.36 14.17
CA LEU A 172 23.63 12.07 14.58
C LEU A 172 22.88 11.32 13.47
N TRP A 173 23.01 11.80 12.23
CA TRP A 173 22.43 11.16 11.06
C TRP A 173 22.80 9.68 10.97
N SER A 174 24.10 9.35 11.05
CA SER A 174 24.55 7.96 10.87
C SER A 174 24.05 6.99 11.94
N ASN A 175 23.58 7.50 13.07
CA ASN A 175 23.02 6.69 14.15
C ASN A 175 21.47 6.63 14.14
N VAL A 176 20.81 7.53 13.41
CA VAL A 176 19.34 7.56 13.33
C VAL A 176 18.81 7.09 11.98
N HIS A 177 19.58 7.12 10.89
CA HIS A 177 19.07 6.82 9.55
C HIS A 177 20.09 6.09 8.65
N SER A 178 19.60 5.18 7.80
CA SER A 178 20.41 4.35 6.88
C SER A 178 21.02 5.11 5.71
N SER A 179 20.34 6.13 5.20
CA SER A 179 20.78 6.90 4.01
C SER A 179 21.92 7.88 4.28
N VAL A 180 22.99 7.43 4.94
CA VAL A 180 24.15 8.26 5.32
C VAL A 180 24.83 8.85 4.10
N ILE A 181 24.85 8.14 2.96
CA ILE A 181 25.45 8.65 1.72
C ILE A 181 24.86 9.98 1.24
N VAL A 182 23.61 10.28 1.60
CA VAL A 182 22.96 11.54 1.21
C VAL A 182 23.56 12.74 1.95
N VAL A 183 24.25 12.54 3.09
CA VAL A 183 24.98 13.61 3.79
C VAL A 183 26.06 14.25 2.91
N LEU A 184 26.59 13.51 1.94
CA LEU A 184 27.57 14.02 0.97
C LEU A 184 27.02 15.17 0.15
N VAL A 185 25.73 15.14 -0.17
CA VAL A 185 25.10 16.10 -1.06
C VAL A 185 25.21 17.53 -0.52
N PRO A 186 24.71 17.87 0.68
CA PRO A 186 24.84 19.23 1.21
C PRO A 186 26.29 19.63 1.53
N LEU A 187 27.16 18.68 1.89
CA LEU A 187 28.58 18.95 2.17
C LEU A 187 29.34 19.35 0.90
N VAL A 188 29.23 18.56 -0.16
CA VAL A 188 29.84 18.83 -1.47
C VAL A 188 29.25 20.09 -2.08
N TYR A 189 27.92 20.19 -2.11
CA TYR A 189 27.22 21.36 -2.64
C TYR A 189 27.62 22.64 -1.90
N GLY A 190 27.60 22.64 -0.56
CA GLY A 190 27.93 23.81 0.23
C GLY A 190 29.39 24.25 0.06
N THR A 191 30.31 23.30 -0.03
CA THR A 191 31.75 23.56 -0.26
C THR A 191 32.00 24.13 -1.65
N LEU A 192 31.47 23.49 -2.70
CA LEU A 192 31.61 23.97 -4.08
C LEU A 192 30.96 25.35 -4.26
N LYS A 193 29.80 25.58 -3.65
CA LYS A 193 29.12 26.86 -3.72
C LYS A 193 29.92 27.97 -3.05
N ALA A 194 30.56 27.68 -1.91
CA ALA A 194 31.48 28.62 -1.28
C ALA A 194 32.64 28.97 -2.25
N VAL A 195 33.25 27.98 -2.91
CA VAL A 195 34.31 28.22 -3.91
C VAL A 195 33.85 29.19 -5.01
N PHE A 196 32.69 28.96 -5.63
CA PHE A 196 32.26 29.79 -6.75
C PHE A 196 31.82 31.20 -6.35
N GLU A 197 31.29 31.36 -5.15
CA GLU A 197 30.90 32.69 -4.66
C GLU A 197 32.10 33.51 -4.19
N THR A 198 33.12 32.88 -3.60
CA THR A 198 34.35 33.56 -3.19
C THR A 198 35.23 33.95 -4.37
N ARG A 199 35.23 33.17 -5.47
CA ARG A 199 36.03 33.46 -6.67
C ARG A 199 35.54 34.68 -7.48
N GLY A 200 34.23 34.93 -7.50
CA GLY A 200 33.66 35.89 -8.46
C GLY A 200 34.05 35.55 -9.91
N GLU A 201 34.41 36.56 -10.72
CA GLU A 201 34.87 36.38 -12.11
C GLU A 201 36.40 36.24 -12.26
N SER A 202 37.18 36.41 -11.17
CA SER A 202 38.65 36.41 -11.23
C SER A 202 39.24 35.07 -10.78
N TRP A 203 40.33 34.62 -11.42
CA TRP A 203 41.02 33.36 -11.08
C TRP A 203 42.02 33.49 -9.91
N SER A 204 42.08 34.62 -9.20
CA SER A 204 42.95 34.82 -8.05
C SER A 204 42.18 34.76 -6.73
N LEU A 205 42.63 33.88 -5.81
CA LEU A 205 42.08 33.77 -4.46
C LEU A 205 42.94 34.56 -3.46
N SER A 206 42.32 35.33 -2.57
CA SER A 206 43.04 35.99 -1.49
C SER A 206 43.40 35.00 -0.37
N ARG A 207 44.37 35.33 0.49
CA ARG A 207 44.71 34.48 1.66
C ARG A 207 43.51 34.25 2.62
N PRO A 208 42.66 35.26 2.92
CA PRO A 208 41.43 35.05 3.67
C PRO A 208 40.48 34.03 3.01
N ASP A 209 40.35 34.06 1.69
CA ASP A 209 39.50 33.15 0.93
C ASP A 209 40.01 31.71 1.03
N LEU A 210 41.33 31.52 0.87
CA LEU A 210 41.96 30.21 1.02
C LEU A 210 41.77 29.65 2.44
N ARG A 211 41.84 30.50 3.47
CA ARG A 211 41.58 30.10 4.86
C ARG A 211 40.12 29.69 5.06
N GLN A 212 39.17 30.42 4.47
CA GLN A 212 37.77 30.06 4.58
C GLN A 212 37.46 28.75 3.87
N LEU A 213 37.99 28.57 2.65
CA LEU A 213 37.83 27.34 1.88
C LEU A 213 38.48 26.13 2.57
N SER A 214 39.64 26.31 3.21
CA SER A 214 40.27 25.23 3.97
C SER A 214 39.45 24.84 5.20
N ILE A 215 38.77 25.80 5.86
CA ILE A 215 37.82 25.49 6.95
C ILE A 215 36.64 24.67 6.43
N PHE A 216 36.03 25.07 5.31
CA PHE A 216 34.94 24.31 4.69
C PHE A 216 35.38 22.89 4.32
N ALA A 217 36.53 22.75 3.66
CA ALA A 217 37.06 21.44 3.28
C ALA A 217 37.39 20.56 4.49
N CYS A 218 38.07 21.13 5.50
CA CYS A 218 38.42 20.42 6.73
C CYS A 218 37.17 19.97 7.49
N LEU A 219 36.18 20.84 7.66
CA LEU A 219 34.93 20.49 8.33
C LEU A 219 34.08 19.52 7.50
N GLY A 220 34.16 19.57 6.17
CA GLY A 220 33.58 18.55 5.28
C GLY A 220 34.19 17.16 5.55
N VAL A 221 35.52 17.07 5.59
CA VAL A 221 36.23 15.81 5.91
C VAL A 221 35.93 15.34 7.33
N ILE A 222 35.94 16.24 8.33
CA ILE A 222 35.58 15.88 9.70
C ILE A 222 34.13 15.38 9.76
N SER A 223 33.20 15.99 9.03
CA SER A 223 31.81 15.53 8.97
C SER A 223 31.67 14.14 8.34
N LEU A 224 32.49 13.85 7.32
CA LEU A 224 32.57 12.52 6.74
C LEU A 224 33.07 11.48 7.74
N LEU A 225 34.18 11.78 8.43
CA LEU A 225 34.73 10.90 9.46
C LEU A 225 33.76 10.72 10.63
N ALA A 226 33.03 11.77 11.01
CA ALA A 226 32.04 11.72 12.08
C ALA A 226 30.89 10.74 11.77
N THR A 227 30.57 10.53 10.49
CA THR A 227 29.54 9.53 10.11
C THR A 227 29.96 8.09 10.39
N LEU A 228 31.27 7.81 10.49
CA LEU A 228 31.81 6.49 10.82
C LEU A 228 31.66 6.14 12.30
N ILE A 229 31.29 7.11 13.15
CA ILE A 229 31.00 6.90 14.56
C ILE A 229 29.58 6.34 14.68
N ASN A 230 29.43 5.06 14.32
CA ASN A 230 28.21 4.28 14.46
C ASN A 230 28.57 2.80 14.60
N PRO A 231 27.69 1.95 15.16
CA PRO A 231 27.99 0.52 15.36
C PRO A 231 28.31 -0.27 14.08
N ASN A 232 27.78 0.15 12.93
CA ASN A 232 27.96 -0.54 11.65
C ASN A 232 29.19 -0.04 10.86
N GLY A 233 29.88 1.01 11.34
CA GLY A 233 31.04 1.60 10.66
C GLY A 233 30.75 1.98 9.21
N LEU A 234 31.50 1.36 8.28
CA LEU A 234 31.39 1.59 6.83
C LEU A 234 30.18 0.91 6.19
N ASP A 235 29.65 -0.17 6.77
CA ASP A 235 28.54 -0.93 6.18
C ASP A 235 27.25 -0.11 6.11
N GLN A 236 27.13 0.90 6.98
CA GLN A 236 26.07 1.91 6.94
C GLN A 236 25.95 2.61 5.58
N PHE A 237 27.05 2.78 4.84
CA PHE A 237 27.03 3.39 3.50
C PHE A 237 26.54 2.43 2.41
N LEU A 238 26.77 1.13 2.58
CA LEU A 238 26.47 0.11 1.57
C LEU A 238 25.05 -0.43 1.71
N TYR A 239 24.46 -0.37 2.91
CA TYR A 239 23.14 -0.91 3.18
C TYR A 239 22.02 -0.38 2.28
N GLY A 240 22.03 0.93 1.99
CA GLY A 240 21.04 1.52 1.09
C GLY A 240 21.07 0.90 -0.31
N PHE A 241 22.26 0.53 -0.79
CA PHE A 241 22.44 -0.13 -2.09
C PHE A 241 22.04 -1.61 -2.05
N SER A 242 22.29 -2.32 -0.94
CA SER A 242 21.88 -3.72 -0.82
C SER A 242 20.35 -3.86 -0.86
N VAL A 243 19.62 -2.98 -0.18
CA VAL A 243 18.14 -2.99 -0.20
C VAL A 243 17.61 -2.61 -1.59
N MET A 244 18.20 -1.59 -2.24
CA MET A 244 17.81 -1.21 -3.60
C MET A 244 18.20 -2.25 -4.67
N GLY A 245 19.08 -3.20 -4.33
CA GLY A 245 19.46 -4.31 -5.21
C GLY A 245 18.42 -5.43 -5.27
N GLN A 246 17.60 -5.60 -4.23
CA GLN A 246 16.61 -6.69 -4.16
C GLN A 246 15.38 -6.37 -5.01
N THR A 247 14.99 -7.30 -5.90
CA THR A 247 13.84 -7.09 -6.81
C THR A 247 12.51 -7.19 -6.07
N PHE A 248 12.40 -8.08 -5.08
CA PHE A 248 11.20 -8.27 -4.25
C PHE A 248 10.63 -6.94 -3.72
N PHE A 249 11.47 -6.10 -3.09
CA PHE A 249 11.00 -4.83 -2.53
C PHE A 249 10.56 -3.83 -3.60
N LYS A 250 11.18 -3.83 -4.79
CA LYS A 250 10.78 -2.95 -5.90
C LYS A 250 9.40 -3.31 -6.45
N GLU A 251 9.06 -4.59 -6.45
CA GLU A 251 7.78 -5.08 -6.94
C GLU A 251 6.66 -4.89 -5.91
N MET A 252 6.96 -5.13 -4.63
CA MET A 252 5.97 -5.07 -3.54
C MET A 252 5.70 -3.65 -3.02
N ILE A 253 6.67 -2.74 -3.11
CA ILE A 253 6.55 -1.39 -2.54
C ILE A 253 6.40 -0.35 -3.66
N ILE A 254 5.16 0.10 -3.87
CA ILE A 254 4.78 1.06 -4.92
C ILE A 254 5.64 2.33 -4.91
N GLU A 255 6.04 2.85 -3.74
CA GLU A 255 6.84 4.08 -3.66
C GLU A 255 8.27 3.96 -4.23
N LEU A 256 8.78 2.73 -4.38
CA LEU A 256 10.10 2.46 -4.98
C LEU A 256 10.07 2.50 -6.51
N LEU A 257 8.87 2.47 -7.11
CA LEU A 257 8.69 2.55 -8.55
C LEU A 257 8.80 4.01 -9.06
N PRO A 258 9.19 4.20 -10.34
CA PRO A 258 9.11 5.50 -11.00
C PRO A 258 7.68 6.09 -10.93
N PRO A 259 7.52 7.42 -10.81
CA PRO A 259 6.21 8.03 -10.75
C PRO A 259 5.45 7.88 -12.07
N SER A 260 4.16 7.53 -12.00
CA SER A 260 3.25 7.43 -13.14
C SER A 260 2.12 8.46 -13.07
N TRP A 261 1.51 8.78 -14.21
CA TRP A 261 0.36 9.70 -14.24
C TRP A 261 -0.85 9.12 -13.50
N GLU A 262 -1.03 7.81 -13.54
CA GLU A 262 -2.13 7.12 -12.88
C GLU A 262 -2.03 7.22 -11.35
N GLN A 263 -0.83 7.01 -10.80
CA GLN A 263 -0.63 6.93 -9.35
C GLN A 263 -0.15 8.25 -8.73
N ASN A 264 0.53 9.11 -9.51
CA ASN A 264 1.28 10.26 -9.00
C ASN A 264 1.05 11.56 -9.80
N ALA A 265 -0.10 11.73 -10.48
CA ALA A 265 -0.39 12.91 -11.31
C ALA A 265 -0.04 14.26 -10.64
N LEU A 266 -0.45 14.46 -9.38
CA LEU A 266 -0.18 15.69 -8.64
C LEU A 266 1.33 15.90 -8.42
N HIS A 267 2.03 14.86 -7.96
CA HIS A 267 3.48 14.89 -7.70
C HIS A 267 4.26 15.19 -8.99
N LEU A 268 3.90 14.54 -10.10
CA LEU A 268 4.50 14.78 -11.43
C LEU A 268 4.25 16.20 -11.90
N SER A 269 3.03 16.70 -11.78
CA SER A 269 2.66 18.06 -12.19
C SER A 269 3.46 19.11 -11.42
N ILE A 270 3.61 18.93 -10.10
CA ILE A 270 4.43 19.82 -9.26
C ILE A 270 5.91 19.71 -9.65
N GLY A 271 6.43 18.49 -9.80
CA GLY A 271 7.82 18.26 -10.19
C GLY A 271 8.18 18.92 -11.52
N LEU A 272 7.37 18.68 -12.56
CA LEU A 272 7.52 19.30 -13.87
C LEU A 272 7.36 20.82 -13.81
N GLY A 273 6.39 21.32 -13.02
CA GLY A 273 6.20 22.76 -12.81
C GLY A 273 7.42 23.44 -12.18
N VAL A 274 8.02 22.82 -11.17
CA VAL A 274 9.25 23.31 -10.52
C VAL A 274 10.44 23.24 -11.49
N ALA A 275 10.59 22.15 -12.26
CA ALA A 275 11.65 22.02 -13.26
C ALA A 275 11.52 23.06 -14.40
N LEU A 276 10.31 23.28 -14.90
CA LEU A 276 10.02 24.35 -15.87
C LEU A 276 10.33 25.72 -15.28
N PHE A 277 9.97 25.96 -14.02
CA PHE A 277 10.30 27.19 -13.32
C PHE A 277 11.82 27.41 -13.21
N GLN A 278 12.62 26.35 -13.02
CA GLN A 278 14.08 26.46 -13.07
C GLN A 278 14.56 26.94 -14.46
N ALA A 279 14.03 26.37 -15.55
CA ALA A 279 14.39 26.80 -16.91
C ALA A 279 14.02 28.27 -17.16
N VAL A 280 12.83 28.69 -16.74
CA VAL A 280 12.38 30.10 -16.83
C VAL A 280 13.30 31.01 -16.01
N PHE A 281 13.72 30.60 -14.81
CA PHE A 281 14.63 31.39 -13.98
C PHE A 281 16.03 31.55 -14.61
N VAL A 282 16.54 30.51 -15.29
CA VAL A 282 17.79 30.60 -16.05
C VAL A 282 17.66 31.61 -17.19
N ILE A 283 16.58 31.53 -17.98
CA ILE A 283 16.30 32.48 -19.07
C ILE A 283 16.20 33.92 -18.52
N TYR A 284 15.43 34.12 -17.45
CA TYR A 284 15.32 35.40 -16.76
C TYR A 284 16.70 35.94 -16.32
N SER A 285 17.53 35.07 -15.73
CA SER A 285 18.87 35.44 -15.26
C SER A 285 19.82 35.78 -16.41
N LEU A 286 19.70 35.12 -17.56
CA LEU A 286 20.43 35.44 -18.79
C LEU A 286 20.02 36.81 -19.33
N ILE A 287 18.72 37.07 -19.46
CA ILE A 287 18.18 38.36 -19.92
C ILE A 287 18.67 39.52 -19.05
N LYS A 288 18.70 39.31 -17.73
CA LYS A 288 19.19 40.32 -16.78
C LYS A 288 20.72 40.40 -16.68
N LYS A 289 21.46 39.56 -17.40
CA LYS A 289 22.93 39.43 -17.30
C LYS A 289 23.41 39.19 -15.86
N GLN A 290 22.66 38.38 -15.13
CA GLN A 290 22.96 38.04 -13.74
C GLN A 290 23.21 36.54 -13.56
N LEU A 291 23.32 35.75 -14.64
CA LEU A 291 23.60 34.33 -14.52
C LEU A 291 25.06 34.14 -14.09
N GLY A 292 25.28 33.33 -13.05
CA GLY A 292 26.59 32.98 -12.55
C GLY A 292 26.60 31.57 -11.98
N LEU A 293 27.79 31.01 -11.75
CA LEU A 293 27.97 29.61 -11.34
C LEU A 293 27.21 29.23 -10.05
N SER A 294 27.14 30.13 -9.07
CA SER A 294 26.35 29.88 -7.84
C SER A 294 24.85 29.70 -8.12
N LYS A 295 24.28 30.45 -9.06
CA LYS A 295 22.86 30.29 -9.46
C LYS A 295 22.66 29.02 -10.28
N LEU A 296 23.62 28.67 -11.13
CA LEU A 296 23.58 27.40 -11.85
C LEU A 296 23.63 26.22 -10.89
N MET A 297 24.44 26.28 -9.83
CA MET A 297 24.44 25.25 -8.79
C MET A 297 23.08 25.10 -8.09
N ASP A 298 22.38 26.20 -7.79
CA ASP A 298 21.02 26.15 -7.23
C ASP A 298 20.08 25.38 -8.15
N VAL A 299 20.10 25.71 -9.45
CA VAL A 299 19.30 25.04 -10.48
C VAL A 299 19.69 23.56 -10.60
N SER A 300 20.99 23.26 -10.69
CA SER A 300 21.49 21.90 -10.79
C SER A 300 21.10 21.03 -9.59
N MET A 301 21.16 21.58 -8.37
CA MET A 301 20.74 20.85 -7.16
C MET A 301 19.26 20.46 -7.25
N VAL A 302 18.38 21.39 -7.62
CA VAL A 302 16.95 21.11 -7.81
C VAL A 302 16.74 20.03 -8.88
N LEU A 303 17.46 20.13 -10.00
CA LEU A 303 17.35 19.16 -11.10
C LEU A 303 17.91 17.78 -10.75
N VAL A 304 18.92 17.67 -9.90
CA VAL A 304 19.43 16.37 -9.40
C VAL A 304 18.36 15.66 -8.58
N PHE A 305 17.73 16.35 -7.63
CA PHE A 305 16.65 15.75 -6.84
C PHE A 305 15.40 15.47 -7.68
N PHE A 306 15.12 16.30 -8.70
CA PHE A 306 14.07 16.01 -9.66
C PHE A 306 14.39 14.73 -10.46
N GLY A 307 15.63 14.56 -10.91
CA GLY A 307 16.07 13.32 -11.57
C GLY A 307 15.92 12.09 -10.68
N LEU A 308 16.27 12.19 -9.39
CA LEU A 308 16.02 11.12 -8.40
C LEU A 308 14.52 10.85 -8.22
N PHE A 309 13.68 11.88 -8.19
CA PHE A 309 12.22 11.71 -8.17
C PHE A 309 11.71 10.93 -9.38
N LEU A 310 12.28 11.15 -10.57
CA LEU A 310 11.89 10.39 -11.76
C LEU A 310 12.34 8.92 -11.72
N THR A 311 13.33 8.55 -10.90
CA THR A 311 13.71 7.14 -10.72
C THR A 311 12.89 6.42 -9.66
N SER A 312 12.38 7.14 -8.66
CA SER A 312 11.50 6.58 -7.62
C SER A 312 10.64 7.66 -6.97
N SER A 313 9.34 7.38 -6.86
CA SER A 313 8.33 8.28 -6.28
C SER A 313 8.68 8.76 -4.86
N ARG A 314 9.37 7.94 -4.07
CA ARG A 314 9.82 8.31 -2.71
C ARG A 314 10.74 9.54 -2.68
N PHE A 315 11.43 9.85 -3.78
CA PHE A 315 12.34 11.00 -3.83
C PHE A 315 11.61 12.33 -4.08
N PHE A 316 10.29 12.31 -4.29
CA PHE A 316 9.48 13.53 -4.33
C PHE A 316 9.64 14.39 -3.07
N TYR A 317 9.58 13.77 -1.89
CA TYR A 317 9.61 14.48 -0.61
C TYR A 317 10.95 15.19 -0.36
N PRO A 318 12.13 14.54 -0.48
CA PRO A 318 13.40 15.27 -0.39
C PRO A 318 13.55 16.31 -1.51
N PHE A 319 13.01 16.06 -2.71
CA PHE A 319 12.98 17.04 -3.79
C PHE A 319 12.22 18.32 -3.39
N VAL A 320 11.02 18.20 -2.82
CA VAL A 320 10.25 19.36 -2.33
C VAL A 320 11.02 20.11 -1.24
N VAL A 321 11.50 19.38 -0.21
CA VAL A 321 12.21 19.95 0.93
C VAL A 321 13.45 20.74 0.50
N VAL A 322 14.26 20.19 -0.40
CA VAL A 322 15.49 20.83 -0.91
C VAL A 322 15.19 21.98 -1.87
N SER A 323 14.08 21.91 -2.61
CA SER A 323 13.72 22.94 -3.60
C SER A 323 13.15 24.20 -2.96
N ILE A 324 12.48 24.11 -1.80
CA ILE A 324 11.80 25.26 -1.17
C ILE A 324 12.69 26.50 -1.02
N PRO A 325 13.89 26.44 -0.39
CA PRO A 325 14.71 27.63 -0.16
C PRO A 325 15.22 28.24 -1.48
N VAL A 326 15.41 27.40 -2.51
CA VAL A 326 15.83 27.84 -3.85
C VAL A 326 14.69 28.52 -4.59
N VAL A 327 13.52 27.87 -4.64
CA VAL A 327 12.32 28.41 -5.30
C VAL A 327 11.89 29.71 -4.64
N VAL A 328 11.90 29.81 -3.31
CA VAL A 328 11.57 31.06 -2.60
C VAL A 328 12.52 32.20 -2.98
N TYR A 329 13.83 31.93 -3.03
CA TYR A 329 14.82 32.90 -3.47
C TYR A 329 14.56 33.35 -4.93
N GLN A 330 14.39 32.40 -5.84
CA GLN A 330 14.18 32.68 -7.26
C GLN A 330 12.89 33.46 -7.50
N LEU A 331 11.80 33.02 -6.88
CA LEU A 331 10.48 33.66 -6.98
C LEU A 331 10.52 35.06 -6.40
N SER A 332 11.18 35.28 -5.26
CA SER A 332 11.33 36.62 -4.68
C SER A 332 12.09 37.58 -5.61
N ARG A 333 13.12 37.10 -6.32
CA ARG A 333 13.89 37.89 -7.29
C ARG A 333 13.06 38.25 -8.53
N VAL A 334 12.39 37.25 -9.10
CA VAL A 334 11.50 37.47 -10.26
C VAL A 334 10.38 38.43 -9.88
N TRP A 335 9.76 38.23 -8.73
CA TRP A 335 8.68 39.09 -8.22
C TRP A 335 9.14 40.52 -8.01
N LEU A 336 10.26 40.75 -7.31
CA LEU A 336 10.82 42.09 -7.12
C LEU A 336 11.15 42.77 -8.46
N GLY A 337 11.67 42.00 -9.43
CA GLY A 337 11.96 42.48 -10.77
C GLY A 337 10.71 42.83 -11.58
N VAL A 338 9.59 42.11 -11.43
CA VAL A 338 8.32 42.45 -12.09
C VAL A 338 7.66 43.64 -11.39
N ALA A 339 7.63 43.63 -10.05
CA ALA A 339 7.02 44.67 -9.24
C ALA A 339 7.69 46.04 -9.45
N SER A 340 8.98 46.09 -9.81
CA SER A 340 9.66 47.35 -10.12
C SER A 340 9.14 48.04 -11.40
N TYR A 341 8.48 47.32 -12.31
CA TYR A 341 7.86 47.91 -13.51
C TYR A 341 6.39 48.32 -13.30
N MET A 342 5.85 48.13 -12.09
CA MET A 342 4.45 48.45 -11.78
C MET A 342 4.32 49.85 -11.17
N GLU A 343 4.30 50.87 -12.01
CA GLU A 343 4.17 52.28 -11.56
C GLU A 343 2.74 52.66 -11.15
N ASP A 344 1.72 52.06 -11.77
CA ASP A 344 0.31 52.44 -11.63
C ASP A 344 -0.36 51.96 -10.31
N TYR A 345 -1.14 52.84 -9.68
CA TYR A 345 -1.84 52.58 -8.40
C TYR A 345 -2.85 51.43 -8.53
N GLY A 346 -3.59 51.36 -9.64
CA GLY A 346 -4.56 50.29 -9.89
C GLY A 346 -3.93 48.91 -9.92
N ARG A 347 -2.76 48.78 -10.57
CA ARG A 347 -2.01 47.51 -10.64
C ARG A 347 -1.52 47.04 -9.27
N ARG A 348 -1.15 47.96 -8.38
CA ARG A 348 -0.73 47.61 -7.00
C ARG A 348 -1.89 47.06 -6.17
N VAL A 349 -3.11 47.57 -6.35
CA VAL A 349 -4.30 47.05 -5.68
C VAL A 349 -4.60 45.62 -6.16
N TRP A 350 -4.56 45.37 -7.46
CA TRP A 350 -4.74 44.03 -8.03
C TRP A 350 -3.68 43.04 -7.56
N CYS A 351 -2.39 43.42 -7.53
CA CYS A 351 -1.35 42.54 -6.99
C CYS A 351 -1.55 42.20 -5.52
N ARG A 352 -2.03 43.16 -4.71
CA ARG A 352 -2.38 42.91 -3.30
C ARG A 352 -3.57 41.97 -3.18
N ALA A 353 -4.61 42.18 -3.98
CA ALA A 353 -5.79 41.31 -4.00
C ALA A 353 -5.40 39.89 -4.39
N ILE A 354 -4.60 39.71 -5.45
CA ILE A 354 -4.10 38.40 -5.89
C ILE A 354 -3.25 37.74 -4.78
N ALA A 355 -2.34 38.48 -4.16
CA ALA A 355 -1.53 37.95 -3.06
C ALA A 355 -2.40 37.55 -1.86
N LEU A 356 -3.42 38.34 -1.51
CA LEU A 356 -4.34 38.04 -0.42
C LEU A 356 -5.21 36.81 -0.73
N ILE A 357 -5.70 36.69 -1.96
CA ILE A 357 -6.45 35.53 -2.44
C ILE A 357 -5.57 34.28 -2.42
N ALA A 358 -4.30 34.40 -2.86
CA ALA A 358 -3.35 33.30 -2.81
C ALA A 358 -3.06 32.86 -1.36
N VAL A 359 -2.85 33.81 -0.43
CA VAL A 359 -2.70 33.51 1.00
C VAL A 359 -3.94 32.84 1.55
N GLY A 360 -5.12 33.38 1.28
CA GLY A 360 -6.39 32.83 1.73
C GLY A 360 -6.63 31.42 1.21
N GLY A 361 -6.42 31.19 -0.09
CA GLY A 361 -6.58 29.89 -0.74
C GLY A 361 -5.60 28.84 -0.21
N VAL A 362 -4.31 29.19 -0.08
CA VAL A 362 -3.29 28.29 0.49
C VAL A 362 -3.60 27.97 1.95
N MET A 363 -4.06 28.95 2.73
CA MET A 363 -4.46 28.75 4.13
C MET A 363 -5.68 27.84 4.24
N ILE A 364 -6.73 28.09 3.46
CA ILE A 364 -7.95 27.27 3.46
C ILE A 364 -7.61 25.84 3.06
N TYR A 365 -6.83 25.65 1.99
CA TYR A 365 -6.37 24.33 1.57
C TYR A 365 -5.58 23.63 2.67
N SER A 366 -4.61 24.32 3.28
CA SER A 366 -3.79 23.70 4.34
C SER A 366 -4.62 23.34 5.58
N LEU A 367 -5.55 24.19 5.98
CA LEU A 367 -6.45 23.90 7.10
C LEU A 367 -7.43 22.77 6.79
N HIS A 368 -7.87 22.64 5.53
CA HIS A 368 -8.72 21.54 5.07
C HIS A 368 -7.99 20.19 5.14
N GLU A 369 -6.70 20.17 4.79
CA GLU A 369 -5.85 18.97 4.82
C GLU A 369 -5.32 18.63 6.22
N LEU A 370 -5.72 19.34 7.28
CA LEU A 370 -5.29 19.01 8.63
C LEU A 370 -5.86 17.63 9.05
N PRO A 371 -5.01 16.71 9.51
CA PRO A 371 -5.48 15.43 10.00
C PRO A 371 -6.28 15.60 11.30
N ALA A 372 -7.20 14.67 11.55
CA ALA A 372 -7.92 14.62 12.82
C ALA A 372 -6.90 14.44 13.97
N PRO A 373 -6.96 15.29 15.02
CA PRO A 373 -6.01 15.20 16.11
C PRO A 373 -6.26 13.95 16.96
N GLY A 374 -5.19 13.36 17.49
CA GLY A 374 -5.25 12.26 18.44
C GLY A 374 -3.88 11.88 18.98
N LEU A 375 -3.84 11.53 20.28
CA LEU A 375 -2.61 11.26 21.02
C LEU A 375 -2.32 9.77 21.19
N SER A 376 -2.94 8.93 20.37
CA SER A 376 -2.87 7.47 20.47
C SER A 376 -2.41 6.83 19.17
N MET A 377 -2.29 5.51 19.20
CA MET A 377 -2.24 4.67 18.02
C MET A 377 -3.59 4.65 17.30
N SER A 378 -3.56 4.53 15.98
CA SER A 378 -4.75 4.25 15.17
C SER A 378 -5.15 2.78 15.34
N PRO A 379 -6.40 2.47 15.70
CA PRO A 379 -6.84 1.09 15.93
C PRO A 379 -6.94 0.26 14.64
N VAL A 380 -6.94 0.92 13.47
CA VAL A 380 -7.24 0.32 12.16
C VAL A 380 -6.26 -0.80 11.77
N GLN A 381 -5.04 -0.82 12.31
CA GLN A 381 -3.97 -1.74 11.87
C GLN A 381 -3.49 -2.71 12.96
N ILE A 382 -4.21 -2.81 14.08
CA ILE A 382 -3.76 -3.58 15.26
C ILE A 382 -4.53 -4.90 15.38
N PRO A 383 -3.92 -6.08 15.18
CA PRO A 383 -4.57 -7.39 15.33
C PRO A 383 -4.67 -7.82 16.82
N GLU A 384 -5.02 -6.92 17.73
CA GLU A 384 -5.03 -7.19 19.19
C GLU A 384 -5.99 -8.34 19.53
N GLU A 385 -7.15 -8.36 18.88
CA GLU A 385 -8.19 -9.36 19.13
C GLU A 385 -7.75 -10.76 18.69
N ALA A 386 -7.12 -10.89 17.51
CA ALA A 386 -6.52 -12.13 17.02
C ALA A 386 -5.41 -12.66 17.95
N MET A 387 -4.56 -11.77 18.44
CA MET A 387 -3.46 -12.13 19.32
C MET A 387 -3.97 -12.50 20.74
N THR A 388 -5.10 -11.92 21.18
CA THR A 388 -5.80 -12.28 22.41
C THR A 388 -6.51 -13.62 22.29
N TYR A 389 -7.08 -13.95 21.13
CA TYR A 389 -7.56 -15.30 20.85
C TYR A 389 -6.43 -16.35 20.99
N LEU A 390 -5.24 -16.06 20.44
CA LEU A 390 -4.07 -16.94 20.61
C LEU A 390 -3.67 -17.12 22.10
N ASP A 391 -3.91 -16.12 22.96
CA ASP A 391 -3.68 -16.25 24.41
C ASP A 391 -4.67 -17.20 25.06
N GLN A 392 -5.94 -17.13 24.67
CA GLN A 392 -7.02 -17.96 25.19
C GLN A 392 -6.80 -19.44 24.88
N VAL A 393 -6.34 -19.76 23.66
CA VAL A 393 -5.99 -21.14 23.27
C VAL A 393 -4.65 -21.59 23.86
N GLY A 394 -3.91 -20.69 24.51
CA GLY A 394 -2.66 -20.99 25.20
C GLY A 394 -1.43 -21.09 24.30
N HIS A 395 -1.48 -20.53 23.09
CA HIS A 395 -0.34 -20.59 22.17
C HIS A 395 0.80 -19.67 22.63
N ARG A 396 1.98 -20.25 22.79
CA ARG A 396 3.27 -19.61 23.09
C ARG A 396 4.31 -20.30 22.20
N GLY A 397 4.97 -19.58 21.30
CA GLY A 397 5.88 -20.18 20.33
C GLY A 397 5.95 -19.50 18.97
N ALA A 398 6.57 -20.19 18.03
CA ALA A 398 6.78 -19.75 16.66
C ALA A 398 5.46 -19.74 15.87
N LEU A 399 5.23 -18.67 15.13
CA LEU A 399 4.09 -18.54 14.21
C LEU A 399 4.51 -17.91 12.89
N PHE A 400 3.78 -18.24 11.83
CA PHE A 400 3.85 -17.53 10.58
C PHE A 400 3.09 -16.20 10.69
N ASN A 401 3.68 -15.10 10.23
CA ASN A 401 3.03 -13.80 10.23
C ASN A 401 3.04 -13.22 8.82
N SER A 402 1.99 -12.50 8.45
CA SER A 402 2.09 -11.60 7.30
C SER A 402 3.09 -10.47 7.57
N PHE A 403 3.66 -9.92 6.50
CA PHE A 403 4.72 -8.91 6.57
C PHE A 403 4.30 -7.68 7.40
N ARG A 404 3.04 -7.24 7.27
CA ARG A 404 2.50 -6.06 7.96
C ARG A 404 2.29 -6.24 9.46
N LEU A 405 2.02 -7.47 9.93
CA LEU A 405 1.70 -7.72 11.35
C LEU A 405 2.94 -8.01 12.20
N GLY A 406 4.08 -8.33 11.57
CA GLY A 406 5.29 -8.77 12.27
C GLY A 406 5.75 -7.80 13.35
N GLY A 407 5.85 -6.50 13.03
CA GLY A 407 6.29 -5.48 13.97
C GLY A 407 5.44 -5.41 15.24
N TYR A 408 4.12 -5.52 15.11
CA TYR A 408 3.20 -5.50 16.24
C TYR A 408 3.30 -6.77 17.10
N ILE A 409 3.36 -7.94 16.46
CA ILE A 409 3.47 -9.23 17.18
C ILE A 409 4.76 -9.26 18.00
N ILE A 410 5.87 -8.80 17.43
CA ILE A 410 7.14 -8.63 18.16
C ILE A 410 6.94 -7.69 19.36
N TRP A 411 6.28 -6.55 19.16
CA TRP A 411 6.08 -5.58 20.23
C TRP A 411 5.23 -6.13 21.39
N ARG A 412 4.16 -6.84 21.08
CA ARG A 412 3.24 -7.38 22.08
C ARG A 412 3.83 -8.58 22.82
N ASP A 413 4.41 -9.53 22.09
CA ASP A 413 4.60 -10.90 22.60
C ASP A 413 6.05 -11.37 22.70
N PHE A 414 7.04 -10.66 22.15
CA PHE A 414 8.44 -11.12 22.26
C PHE A 414 8.93 -11.11 23.72
N PRO A 415 9.60 -12.17 24.23
CA PRO A 415 10.06 -13.38 23.52
C PRO A 415 9.08 -14.57 23.52
N SER A 416 7.90 -14.44 24.12
CA SER A 416 6.89 -15.51 24.26
C SER A 416 6.36 -16.04 22.92
N ARG A 417 6.28 -15.19 21.89
CA ARG A 417 6.01 -15.59 20.50
C ARG A 417 7.08 -15.01 19.57
N ARG A 418 7.58 -15.83 18.65
CA ARG A 418 8.56 -15.43 17.63
C ARG A 418 7.88 -15.40 16.27
N VAL A 419 8.22 -14.41 15.47
CA VAL A 419 7.66 -14.20 14.13
C VAL A 419 8.47 -14.95 13.08
N PHE A 420 7.84 -15.31 11.98
CA PHE A 420 8.52 -15.94 10.85
C PHE A 420 9.37 -14.92 10.08
N VAL A 421 8.87 -13.70 9.88
CA VAL A 421 9.57 -12.63 9.16
C VAL A 421 9.56 -11.33 9.95
N ASP A 422 10.74 -10.74 10.15
CA ASP A 422 10.93 -9.36 10.61
C ASP A 422 11.19 -8.45 9.40
N PRO A 423 10.31 -7.48 9.11
CA PRO A 423 10.46 -6.53 8.00
C PRO A 423 11.78 -5.72 7.97
N ARG A 424 12.54 -5.68 9.07
CA ARG A 424 13.83 -4.98 9.17
C ARG A 424 15.04 -5.85 8.88
N GLY A 425 14.90 -7.16 9.06
CA GLY A 425 16.01 -8.10 9.00
C GLY A 425 16.59 -8.21 7.60
N LYS A 426 17.85 -8.65 7.50
CA LYS A 426 18.42 -9.08 6.22
C LYS A 426 17.85 -10.46 5.89
N ILE A 427 16.70 -10.48 5.23
CA ILE A 427 16.05 -11.72 4.82
C ILE A 427 16.49 -12.07 3.40
N PRO A 428 16.89 -13.34 3.14
CA PRO A 428 17.18 -13.81 1.80
C PRO A 428 16.00 -13.59 0.85
N GLN A 429 16.28 -13.16 -0.37
CA GLN A 429 15.24 -12.87 -1.36
C GLN A 429 14.34 -14.08 -1.63
N SER A 430 14.91 -15.28 -1.75
CA SER A 430 14.13 -16.51 -1.95
C SER A 430 13.14 -16.79 -0.81
N LEU A 431 13.54 -16.51 0.43
CA LEU A 431 12.67 -16.69 1.59
C LEU A 431 11.55 -15.65 1.64
N LEU A 432 11.79 -14.41 1.16
CA LEU A 432 10.74 -13.39 1.01
C LEU A 432 9.72 -13.78 -0.07
N GLU A 433 10.18 -14.35 -1.18
CA GLU A 433 9.32 -14.87 -2.24
C GLU A 433 8.47 -16.04 -1.73
N GLU A 434 9.08 -17.03 -1.07
CA GLU A 434 8.36 -18.14 -0.43
C GLU A 434 7.38 -17.67 0.64
N HIS A 435 7.75 -16.68 1.45
CA HIS A 435 6.86 -16.07 2.44
C HIS A 435 5.64 -15.41 1.78
N SER A 436 5.85 -14.65 0.71
CA SER A 436 4.78 -14.03 -0.06
C SER A 436 3.87 -15.08 -0.71
N SER A 437 4.45 -16.16 -1.23
CA SER A 437 3.70 -17.29 -1.77
C SER A 437 2.92 -18.05 -0.69
N GLY A 438 3.52 -18.29 0.48
CA GLY A 438 2.87 -18.93 1.63
C GLY A 438 1.75 -18.08 2.24
N HIS A 439 1.80 -16.76 2.06
CA HIS A 439 0.66 -15.90 2.38
C HIS A 439 -0.54 -16.18 1.47
N ASN A 440 -0.35 -16.71 0.25
CA ASN A 440 -1.41 -16.88 -0.75
C ASN A 440 -1.69 -18.34 -1.14
N SER A 441 -0.90 -19.31 -0.66
CA SER A 441 -1.00 -20.73 -1.01
C SER A 441 -0.83 -21.60 0.22
N PHE A 442 -1.81 -22.48 0.48
CA PHE A 442 -1.71 -23.46 1.55
C PHE A 442 -0.60 -24.46 1.35
N ASP A 443 -0.30 -24.87 0.11
CA ASP A 443 0.73 -25.86 -0.16
C ASP A 443 2.11 -25.32 0.28
N VAL A 444 2.38 -24.07 -0.09
CA VAL A 444 3.62 -23.38 0.32
C VAL A 444 3.62 -23.11 1.82
N LEU A 445 2.48 -22.70 2.41
CA LEU A 445 2.37 -22.50 3.85
C LEU A 445 2.63 -23.79 4.64
N THR A 446 2.13 -24.92 4.16
CA THR A 446 2.38 -26.26 4.72
C THR A 446 3.84 -26.64 4.60
N GLU A 447 4.47 -26.45 3.44
CA GLU A 447 5.91 -26.69 3.27
C GLU A 447 6.75 -25.88 4.25
N LEU A 448 6.46 -24.58 4.39
CA LEU A 448 7.12 -23.71 5.36
C LEU A 448 6.88 -24.16 6.81
N SER A 449 5.67 -24.58 7.14
CA SER A 449 5.31 -25.11 8.45
C SER A 449 6.08 -26.39 8.77
N ASP A 450 6.25 -27.28 7.80
CA ASP A 450 6.98 -28.53 7.99
C ASP A 450 8.49 -28.29 8.09
N ARG A 451 9.02 -27.32 7.33
CA ARG A 451 10.44 -26.95 7.35
C ARG A 451 10.86 -26.19 8.61
N PHE A 452 10.01 -25.30 9.12
CA PHE A 452 10.36 -24.43 10.26
C PHE A 452 9.57 -24.71 11.54
N GLY A 453 8.60 -25.61 11.52
CA GLY A 453 7.95 -26.15 12.72
C GLY A 453 6.96 -25.22 13.42
N PHE A 454 6.33 -24.27 12.74
CA PHE A 454 5.27 -23.45 13.33
C PHE A 454 3.89 -24.15 13.25
N SER A 455 2.99 -23.85 14.19
CA SER A 455 1.64 -24.48 14.23
C SER A 455 0.50 -23.51 13.89
N PHE A 456 0.80 -22.22 13.86
CA PHE A 456 -0.18 -21.16 13.62
C PHE A 456 0.32 -20.19 12.56
N ALA A 457 -0.61 -19.65 11.78
CA ALA A 457 -0.37 -18.55 10.85
C ALA A 457 -1.33 -17.40 11.14
N VAL A 458 -0.79 -16.18 11.29
CA VAL A 458 -1.53 -14.94 11.50
C VAL A 458 -1.38 -14.06 10.27
N LEU A 459 -2.44 -13.99 9.47
CA LEU A 459 -2.42 -13.30 8.19
C LEU A 459 -3.22 -12.00 8.31
N ALA A 460 -2.67 -10.90 7.79
CA ALA A 460 -3.41 -9.65 7.65
C ALA A 460 -4.48 -9.82 6.59
N ARG A 461 -5.67 -9.26 6.84
CA ARG A 461 -6.71 -9.17 5.82
C ARG A 461 -6.54 -7.88 5.03
N GLY A 462 -6.74 -7.97 3.71
CA GLY A 462 -6.68 -6.83 2.83
C GLY A 462 -7.76 -5.79 3.19
N THR A 463 -7.40 -4.74 3.95
CA THR A 463 -8.27 -3.58 4.13
C THR A 463 -8.28 -2.74 2.84
N MET A 464 -9.07 -3.17 1.84
CA MET A 464 -9.94 -2.37 0.95
C MET A 464 -10.29 -3.09 -0.35
N GLY A 465 -11.60 -3.08 -0.67
CA GLY A 465 -12.17 -3.34 -1.99
C GLY A 465 -12.90 -4.68 -2.04
N PHE A 466 -14.24 -4.69 -1.94
CA PHE A 466 -15.01 -5.89 -2.27
C PHE A 466 -14.56 -6.40 -3.65
N GLY A 467 -14.01 -7.62 -3.70
CA GLY A 467 -13.74 -8.31 -4.95
C GLY A 467 -12.30 -8.75 -5.22
N TYR A 468 -11.36 -8.65 -4.28
CA TYR A 468 -10.16 -9.50 -4.34
C TYR A 468 -10.21 -10.51 -3.19
N PRO A 469 -10.24 -11.82 -3.49
CA PRO A 469 -10.03 -12.80 -2.44
C PRO A 469 -8.66 -12.56 -1.83
N ASP A 470 -8.56 -12.59 -0.50
CA ASP A 470 -7.28 -12.94 0.12
C ASP A 470 -6.94 -14.31 -0.51
N ALA A 471 -6.07 -14.34 -1.53
CA ALA A 471 -5.89 -15.53 -2.39
C ALA A 471 -5.58 -16.79 -1.58
N ALA A 472 -4.97 -16.59 -0.40
CA ALA A 472 -4.79 -17.55 0.68
C ALA A 472 -6.03 -18.36 1.05
N LEU A 473 -7.21 -17.73 1.05
CA LEU A 473 -8.44 -18.29 1.60
C LEU A 473 -9.33 -18.96 0.55
N SER A 474 -8.98 -18.83 -0.74
CA SER A 474 -9.69 -19.47 -1.86
C SER A 474 -9.65 -21.01 -1.83
N GLY A 475 -8.73 -21.59 -1.04
CA GLY A 475 -8.58 -23.02 -0.82
C GLY A 475 -9.27 -23.57 0.44
N PHE A 476 -10.15 -22.80 1.10
CA PHE A 476 -10.93 -23.28 2.25
C PHE A 476 -12.23 -24.01 1.83
N PRO A 477 -12.65 -25.09 2.53
CA PRO A 477 -11.98 -25.75 3.65
C PRO A 477 -10.70 -26.48 3.21
N ASN A 478 -9.62 -26.33 3.98
CA ASN A 478 -8.33 -26.95 3.68
C ASN A 478 -8.09 -28.22 4.54
N PRO A 479 -7.52 -29.30 3.97
CA PRO A 479 -7.28 -30.55 4.69
C PRO A 479 -6.19 -30.47 5.77
N ASP A 480 -5.25 -29.52 5.68
CA ASP A 480 -4.10 -29.39 6.60
C ASP A 480 -4.28 -28.23 7.58
N TRP A 481 -4.99 -27.18 7.17
CA TRP A 481 -5.19 -25.95 7.93
C TRP A 481 -6.66 -25.75 8.31
N ALA A 482 -6.89 -25.31 9.54
CA ALA A 482 -8.19 -24.91 10.06
C ALA A 482 -8.22 -23.39 10.25
N LEU A 483 -9.27 -22.73 9.76
CA LEU A 483 -9.58 -21.36 10.15
C LEU A 483 -10.18 -21.41 11.55
N VAL A 484 -9.55 -20.73 12.52
CA VAL A 484 -9.96 -20.78 13.94
C VAL A 484 -10.35 -19.42 14.50
N TYR A 485 -9.94 -18.33 13.83
CA TYR A 485 -10.30 -16.96 14.18
C TYR A 485 -10.26 -16.07 12.94
N TRP A 486 -11.15 -15.08 12.88
CA TRP A 486 -11.10 -14.01 11.89
C TRP A 486 -11.83 -12.76 12.39
N ASP A 487 -11.35 -11.58 11.99
CA ASP A 487 -12.01 -10.29 12.20
C ASP A 487 -11.77 -9.35 11.00
N ASP A 488 -11.96 -8.04 11.20
CA ASP A 488 -11.78 -6.99 10.20
C ASP A 488 -10.33 -6.71 9.80
N LYS A 489 -9.35 -7.30 10.49
CA LYS A 489 -7.91 -6.97 10.43
C LYS A 489 -7.03 -8.20 10.18
N ALA A 490 -7.38 -9.36 10.73
CA ALA A 490 -6.56 -10.57 10.67
C ALA A 490 -7.38 -11.87 10.66
N VAL A 491 -6.73 -12.92 10.17
CA VAL A 491 -7.17 -14.31 10.33
C VAL A 491 -6.10 -15.12 11.05
N VAL A 492 -6.53 -16.12 11.81
CA VAL A 492 -5.64 -17.11 12.44
C VAL A 492 -5.97 -18.49 11.89
N LEU A 493 -4.93 -19.13 11.37
CA LEU A 493 -4.98 -20.49 10.86
C LEU A 493 -4.21 -21.40 11.81
N ALA A 494 -4.73 -22.60 12.05
CA ALA A 494 -4.15 -23.61 12.92
C ALA A 494 -3.89 -24.90 12.13
N ARG A 495 -2.68 -25.46 12.27
CA ARG A 495 -2.26 -26.68 11.58
C ARG A 495 -2.88 -27.90 12.26
N ARG A 496 -3.62 -28.73 11.52
CA ARG A 496 -4.47 -29.79 12.09
C ARG A 496 -3.72 -30.95 12.73
N ASP A 497 -2.52 -31.29 12.24
CA ASP A 497 -1.74 -32.41 12.80
C ASP A 497 -0.89 -32.00 14.00
N ARG A 498 -0.82 -30.71 14.33
CA ARG A 498 0.06 -30.19 15.38
C ARG A 498 -0.65 -30.26 16.74
N PRO A 499 -0.10 -30.97 17.73
CA PRO A 499 -0.68 -31.05 19.07
C PRO A 499 -0.92 -29.68 19.71
N GLU A 500 -0.05 -28.70 19.42
CA GLU A 500 -0.13 -27.33 19.91
C GLU A 500 -1.40 -26.60 19.43
N ALA A 501 -1.94 -27.00 18.29
CA ALA A 501 -3.16 -26.44 17.71
C ALA A 501 -4.45 -27.08 18.25
N ALA A 502 -4.38 -28.21 18.96
CA ALA A 502 -5.56 -29.03 19.31
C ALA A 502 -6.65 -28.28 20.08
N ARG A 503 -6.29 -27.27 20.90
CA ARG A 503 -7.27 -26.42 21.59
C ARG A 503 -8.00 -25.50 20.62
N ALA A 504 -7.28 -24.88 19.69
CA ALA A 504 -7.83 -23.96 18.70
C ALA A 504 -8.72 -24.69 17.68
N LEU A 505 -8.45 -25.97 17.38
CA LEU A 505 -9.30 -26.78 16.48
C LEU A 505 -10.74 -26.96 16.99
N ARG A 506 -11.03 -26.66 18.26
CA ARG A 506 -12.41 -26.64 18.79
C ARG A 506 -13.22 -25.46 18.26
N ASP A 507 -12.53 -24.39 17.85
CA ASP A 507 -13.09 -23.14 17.36
C ASP A 507 -13.09 -23.07 15.84
N GLU A 508 -12.89 -24.21 15.17
CA GLU A 508 -12.81 -24.31 13.72
C GLU A 508 -14.08 -23.80 13.04
N TYR A 509 -13.90 -22.93 12.03
CA TYR A 509 -14.91 -22.57 11.06
C TYR A 509 -14.90 -23.60 9.92
N ARG A 510 -15.97 -24.37 9.78
CA ARG A 510 -16.09 -25.46 8.80
C ARG A 510 -16.96 -25.10 7.61
N VAL A 511 -17.91 -24.20 7.82
CA VAL A 511 -18.92 -23.83 6.82
C VAL A 511 -18.71 -22.41 6.33
N PHE A 512 -18.27 -21.51 7.20
CA PHE A 512 -17.96 -20.15 6.83
C PHE A 512 -16.79 -20.10 5.84
N HIS A 513 -17.04 -19.51 4.67
CA HIS A 513 -16.02 -19.20 3.68
C HIS A 513 -15.64 -17.72 3.81
N PRO A 514 -14.37 -17.32 3.88
CA PRO A 514 -14.01 -15.90 4.00
C PRO A 514 -14.48 -15.01 2.83
N GLU A 515 -14.74 -15.60 1.65
CA GLU A 515 -15.39 -14.92 0.51
C GLU A 515 -16.93 -14.91 0.56
N PHE A 516 -17.53 -15.35 1.68
CA PHE A 516 -18.97 -15.50 1.87
C PHE A 516 -19.78 -14.25 1.50
N VAL A 517 -19.19 -13.08 1.71
CA VAL A 517 -19.78 -11.78 1.37
C VAL A 517 -19.87 -11.56 -0.15
N ALA A 518 -18.90 -12.04 -0.94
CA ALA A 518 -18.95 -11.97 -2.41
C ALA A 518 -19.81 -13.08 -3.03
N MET A 519 -19.83 -14.27 -2.42
CA MET A 519 -20.43 -15.47 -3.00
C MET A 519 -21.95 -15.54 -2.95
N LEU A 520 -22.62 -14.82 -2.03
CA LEU A 520 -24.09 -14.86 -1.89
C LEU A 520 -24.85 -14.16 -3.04
N GLY A 521 -24.16 -13.41 -3.90
CA GLY A 521 -24.70 -12.97 -5.19
C GLY A 521 -24.86 -14.11 -6.22
N THR A 522 -24.20 -15.25 -5.97
CA THR A 522 -24.27 -16.45 -6.82
C THR A 522 -25.10 -17.50 -6.10
N SER A 523 -26.03 -18.16 -6.79
CA SER A 523 -27.00 -19.13 -6.27
C SER A 523 -26.39 -20.45 -5.74
N LYS A 524 -25.10 -20.46 -5.37
CA LYS A 524 -24.28 -21.66 -5.15
C LYS A 524 -24.32 -22.25 -3.73
N PHE A 525 -25.02 -21.65 -2.76
CA PHE A 525 -24.99 -22.13 -1.38
C PHE A 525 -26.04 -23.23 -1.10
N ASN A 526 -25.57 -24.40 -0.65
CA ASN A 526 -26.42 -25.57 -0.34
C ASN A 526 -27.26 -25.33 0.93
N LEU A 527 -28.58 -25.51 0.82
CA LEU A 527 -29.57 -25.27 1.88
C LEU A 527 -29.39 -26.15 3.13
N SER A 528 -28.63 -27.24 3.07
CA SER A 528 -28.35 -28.12 4.21
C SER A 528 -27.32 -27.54 5.19
N GLN A 529 -26.43 -26.66 4.76
CA GLN A 529 -25.32 -26.11 5.57
C GLN A 529 -25.70 -24.82 6.32
N THR A 530 -26.97 -24.41 6.23
CA THR A 530 -27.34 -23.02 6.54
C THR A 530 -27.60 -22.70 8.01
N SER A 531 -27.87 -23.68 8.87
CA SER A 531 -27.98 -23.45 10.32
C SER A 531 -26.59 -23.32 10.96
N GLN A 532 -25.69 -24.24 10.62
CA GLN A 532 -24.30 -24.25 11.10
C GLN A 532 -23.54 -22.98 10.69
N LEU A 533 -23.78 -22.48 9.47
CA LEU A 533 -23.23 -21.21 9.02
C LEU A 533 -23.65 -20.01 9.89
N LEU A 534 -24.93 -19.93 10.25
CA LEU A 534 -25.41 -18.86 11.12
C LEU A 534 -24.80 -19.00 12.53
N GLU A 535 -24.71 -20.21 13.06
CA GLU A 535 -24.06 -20.50 14.34
C GLU A 535 -22.58 -20.06 14.32
N GLU A 536 -21.85 -20.35 13.25
CA GLU A 536 -20.45 -19.92 13.08
C GLU A 536 -20.33 -18.38 13.01
N ILE A 537 -21.22 -17.71 12.27
CA ILE A 537 -21.25 -16.24 12.21
C ILE A 537 -21.60 -15.63 13.58
N GLU A 538 -22.57 -16.20 14.30
CA GLU A 538 -22.99 -15.71 15.62
C GLU A 538 -21.89 -15.90 16.66
N ARG A 539 -21.22 -17.06 16.65
CA ARG A 539 -20.03 -17.30 17.48
C ARG A 539 -18.91 -16.30 17.18
N ASN A 540 -18.66 -15.98 15.91
CA ASN A 540 -17.67 -14.96 15.56
C ASN A 540 -18.07 -13.57 16.05
N LEU A 541 -19.36 -13.21 15.94
CA LEU A 541 -19.87 -11.94 16.43
C LEU A 541 -19.73 -11.78 17.95
N GLU A 542 -19.99 -12.85 18.70
CA GLU A 542 -19.77 -12.88 20.16
C GLU A 542 -18.29 -12.68 20.53
N LEU A 543 -17.38 -13.12 19.65
CA LEU A 543 -15.94 -13.04 19.88
C LEU A 543 -15.33 -11.70 19.44
N THR A 544 -15.78 -11.14 18.31
CA THR A 544 -15.06 -10.05 17.62
C THR A 544 -15.86 -8.76 17.47
N GLU A 545 -17.20 -8.84 17.47
CA GLU A 545 -18.10 -7.77 17.04
C GLU A 545 -17.71 -7.09 15.70
N SER A 546 -16.95 -7.78 14.85
CA SER A 546 -16.36 -7.22 13.63
C SER A 546 -17.42 -6.73 12.64
N LEU A 547 -17.09 -5.67 11.90
CA LEU A 547 -17.94 -5.11 10.86
C LEU A 547 -18.26 -6.16 9.80
N GLU A 548 -17.27 -6.95 9.39
CA GLU A 548 -17.45 -7.98 8.38
C GLU A 548 -18.30 -9.16 8.86
N ALA A 549 -18.25 -9.52 10.15
CA ALA A 549 -19.18 -10.50 10.70
C ALA A 549 -20.61 -9.95 10.78
N LYS A 550 -20.79 -8.68 11.14
CA LYS A 550 -22.10 -8.01 11.13
C LYS A 550 -22.69 -8.01 9.71
N ILE A 551 -21.88 -7.67 8.72
CA ILE A 551 -22.29 -7.69 7.33
C ILE A 551 -22.57 -9.11 6.86
N SER A 552 -21.72 -10.08 7.16
CA SER A 552 -21.96 -11.50 6.83
C SER A 552 -23.32 -11.97 7.37
N LYS A 553 -23.68 -11.59 8.60
CA LYS A 553 -25.02 -11.86 9.16
C LYS A 553 -26.13 -11.15 8.41
N ALA A 554 -25.93 -9.89 8.01
CA ALA A 554 -26.90 -9.16 7.19
C ALA A 554 -27.11 -9.85 5.83
N VAL A 555 -26.03 -10.16 5.10
CA VAL A 555 -26.10 -10.84 3.79
C VAL A 555 -26.74 -12.22 3.92
N PHE A 556 -26.46 -12.96 5.00
CA PHE A 556 -27.17 -14.19 5.32
C PHE A 556 -28.69 -13.96 5.38
N TRP A 557 -29.19 -12.94 6.08
CA TRP A 557 -30.62 -12.64 6.12
C TRP A 557 -31.19 -12.16 4.78
N ILE A 558 -30.42 -11.42 3.98
CA ILE A 558 -30.78 -11.03 2.62
C ILE A 558 -31.01 -12.28 1.76
N SER A 559 -30.09 -13.25 1.80
CA SER A 559 -30.20 -14.51 1.06
C SER A 559 -31.44 -15.33 1.46
N ARG A 560 -31.94 -15.12 2.68
CA ARG A 560 -33.17 -15.74 3.22
C ARG A 560 -34.43 -14.93 2.95
N GLN A 561 -34.33 -13.83 2.23
CA GLN A 561 -35.42 -12.88 2.01
C GLN A 561 -36.03 -12.35 3.32
N ARG A 562 -35.26 -12.38 4.43
CA ARG A 562 -35.67 -11.85 5.74
C ARG A 562 -35.17 -10.42 5.86
N PHE A 563 -35.72 -9.56 5.01
CA PHE A 563 -35.23 -8.21 4.81
C PHE A 563 -35.24 -7.34 6.07
N ASP A 564 -36.24 -7.48 6.95
CA ASP A 564 -36.31 -6.72 8.21
C ASP A 564 -35.12 -7.00 9.13
N ARG A 565 -34.66 -8.26 9.17
CA ARG A 565 -33.49 -8.66 9.98
C ARG A 565 -32.20 -8.10 9.39
N ALA A 566 -32.04 -8.16 8.06
CA ALA A 566 -30.90 -7.55 7.38
C ALA A 566 -30.84 -6.03 7.62
N GLU A 567 -31.98 -5.35 7.48
CA GLU A 567 -32.09 -3.91 7.68
C GLU A 567 -31.78 -3.49 9.12
N SER A 568 -32.23 -4.26 10.12
CA SER A 568 -31.93 -3.99 11.53
C SER A 568 -30.43 -3.99 11.85
N ILE A 569 -29.62 -4.72 11.06
CA ILE A 569 -28.17 -4.77 11.19
C ILE A 569 -27.51 -3.66 10.37
N LEU A 570 -27.96 -3.42 9.14
CA LEU A 570 -27.33 -2.48 8.21
C LEU A 570 -27.65 -1.01 8.53
N ALA A 571 -28.86 -0.69 8.97
CA ALA A 571 -29.29 0.70 9.16
C ALA A 571 -28.44 1.47 10.20
N PRO A 572 -28.08 0.90 11.36
CA PRO A 572 -27.16 1.55 12.30
C PRO A 572 -25.77 1.81 11.69
N LEU A 573 -25.26 0.87 10.89
CA LEU A 573 -23.93 0.96 10.27
C LEU A 573 -23.89 2.04 9.16
N VAL A 574 -24.99 2.24 8.43
CA VAL A 574 -25.12 3.33 7.44
C VAL A 574 -25.14 4.71 8.12
N ALA A 575 -25.66 4.79 9.34
CA ALA A 575 -25.70 6.01 10.15
C ALA A 575 -24.41 6.26 10.95
N ASP A 576 -23.46 5.33 10.91
CA ASP A 576 -22.19 5.42 11.63
C ASP A 576 -21.33 6.59 11.14
N ASN A 577 -20.51 7.13 12.03
CA ASN A 577 -19.50 8.13 11.72
C ASN A 577 -18.25 7.49 11.12
N GLU A 578 -18.03 6.19 11.33
CA GLU A 578 -16.92 5.48 10.72
C GLU A 578 -17.15 5.27 9.22
N GLN A 579 -16.28 5.88 8.41
CA GLN A 579 -16.35 5.86 6.95
C GLN A 579 -16.41 4.44 6.35
N ARG A 580 -15.65 3.48 6.92
CA ARG A 580 -15.60 2.08 6.46
C ARG A 580 -16.96 1.41 6.67
N SER A 581 -17.46 1.46 7.90
CA SER A 581 -18.77 0.94 8.30
C SER A 581 -19.87 1.48 7.39
N LYS A 582 -19.88 2.80 7.20
CA LYS A 582 -20.84 3.50 6.35
C LYS A 582 -20.79 3.07 4.89
N SER A 583 -19.60 3.00 4.28
CA SER A 583 -19.46 2.62 2.86
C SER A 583 -19.91 1.17 2.63
N LEU A 584 -19.42 0.24 3.46
CA LEU A 584 -19.68 -1.19 3.34
C LEU A 584 -21.16 -1.52 3.60
N ALA A 585 -21.76 -0.91 4.62
CA ALA A 585 -23.17 -1.08 4.91
C ALA A 585 -24.08 -0.40 3.87
N SER A 586 -23.67 0.75 3.31
CA SER A 586 -24.43 1.40 2.23
C SER A 586 -24.48 0.54 0.98
N TYR A 587 -23.40 -0.17 0.64
CA TYR A 587 -23.42 -1.11 -0.49
C TYR A 587 -24.48 -2.20 -0.28
N TRP A 588 -24.45 -2.89 0.86
CA TRP A 588 -25.43 -3.96 1.15
C TRP A 588 -26.84 -3.45 1.36
N MET A 589 -27.01 -2.22 1.85
CA MET A 589 -28.32 -1.57 1.91
C MET A 589 -28.84 -1.26 0.50
N GLY A 590 -27.95 -0.88 -0.43
CA GLY A 590 -28.28 -0.73 -1.85
C GLY A 590 -28.77 -2.03 -2.48
N ALA A 591 -28.04 -3.13 -2.23
CA ALA A 591 -28.42 -4.47 -2.70
C ALA A 591 -29.76 -4.92 -2.10
N LEU A 592 -29.98 -4.69 -0.80
CA LEU A 592 -31.24 -4.97 -0.11
C LEU A 592 -32.41 -4.18 -0.71
N SER A 593 -32.23 -2.86 -0.93
CA SER A 593 -33.24 -2.01 -1.55
C SER A 593 -33.57 -2.44 -2.98
N LYS A 594 -32.56 -2.83 -3.77
CA LYS A 594 -32.74 -3.39 -5.12
C LYS A 594 -33.61 -4.65 -5.08
N LEU A 595 -33.36 -5.57 -4.14
CA LEU A 595 -34.16 -6.79 -3.95
C LEU A 595 -35.59 -6.53 -3.45
N LYS A 596 -35.80 -5.47 -2.65
CA LYS A 596 -37.16 -5.01 -2.26
C LYS A 596 -37.92 -4.32 -3.40
N GLY A 597 -37.25 -4.00 -4.51
CA GLY A 597 -37.81 -3.24 -5.64
C GLY A 597 -37.76 -1.71 -5.47
N ASP A 598 -37.17 -1.20 -4.39
CA ASP A 598 -36.96 0.24 -4.19
C ASP A 598 -35.67 0.69 -4.89
N LEU A 599 -35.79 0.87 -6.21
CA LEU A 599 -34.66 1.23 -7.07
C LEU A 599 -34.13 2.64 -6.78
N ALA A 600 -34.95 3.54 -6.22
CA ALA A 600 -34.53 4.89 -5.87
C ALA A 600 -33.65 4.88 -4.61
N ALA A 601 -34.06 4.15 -3.57
CA ALA A 601 -33.23 3.94 -2.39
C ALA A 601 -31.93 3.19 -2.74
N ALA A 602 -32.01 2.17 -3.60
CA ALA A 602 -30.84 1.43 -4.06
C ALA A 602 -29.80 2.37 -4.70
N ARG A 603 -30.24 3.25 -5.62
CA ARG A 603 -29.37 4.24 -6.28
C ARG A 603 -28.71 5.17 -5.27
N ARG A 604 -29.47 5.69 -4.30
CA ARG A 604 -28.94 6.57 -3.25
C ARG A 604 -27.84 5.89 -2.42
N TYR A 605 -28.10 4.66 -1.98
CA TYR A 605 -27.14 3.92 -1.14
C TYR A 605 -25.89 3.50 -1.91
N TYR A 606 -26.01 3.09 -3.18
CA TYR A 606 -24.84 2.82 -4.01
C TYR A 606 -23.99 4.08 -4.28
N HIS A 607 -24.60 5.25 -4.50
CA HIS A 607 -23.85 6.51 -4.57
C HIS A 607 -23.15 6.87 -3.27
N GLN A 608 -23.79 6.60 -2.13
CA GLN A 608 -23.18 6.77 -0.82
C GLN A 608 -21.98 5.83 -0.65
N ALA A 609 -22.08 4.57 -1.08
CA ALA A 609 -20.95 3.64 -1.10
C ALA A 609 -19.80 4.13 -2.02
N LEU A 610 -20.13 4.64 -3.21
CA LEU A 610 -19.19 5.11 -4.22
C LEU A 610 -18.36 6.32 -3.77
N SER A 611 -18.97 7.24 -3.03
CA SER A 611 -18.29 8.47 -2.57
C SER A 611 -17.20 8.23 -1.51
N MET A 612 -17.04 6.99 -1.04
CA MET A 612 -16.31 6.69 0.19
C MET A 612 -15.19 5.64 0.03
N ALA A 613 -15.14 4.89 -1.08
CA ALA A 613 -14.15 3.85 -1.31
C ALA A 613 -13.68 3.82 -2.78
N LYS A 614 -12.44 3.37 -3.02
CA LYS A 614 -11.97 2.93 -4.36
C LYS A 614 -12.65 1.61 -4.75
N PHE A 615 -13.97 1.55 -4.67
CA PHE A 615 -14.74 0.34 -4.91
C PHE A 615 -15.28 0.35 -6.33
N THR A 616 -14.68 -0.46 -7.18
CA THR A 616 -15.03 -0.60 -8.60
C THR A 616 -16.32 -1.39 -8.81
N GLY A 617 -16.59 -2.41 -7.99
CA GLY A 617 -17.79 -3.26 -8.11
C GLY A 617 -19.13 -2.51 -7.96
N VAL A 618 -19.18 -1.36 -7.26
CA VAL A 618 -20.39 -0.51 -7.22
C VAL A 618 -20.78 0.02 -8.60
N TYR A 619 -19.81 0.28 -9.49
CA TYR A 619 -20.12 0.74 -10.84
C TYR A 619 -20.94 -0.29 -11.62
N LEU A 620 -20.64 -1.57 -11.44
CA LEU A 620 -21.37 -2.66 -12.06
C LEU A 620 -22.82 -2.71 -11.53
N GLU A 621 -23.01 -2.63 -10.21
CA GLU A 621 -24.34 -2.58 -9.59
C GLU A 621 -25.16 -1.36 -10.02
N LEU A 622 -24.52 -0.19 -10.11
CA LEU A 622 -25.16 1.04 -10.59
C LEU A 622 -25.53 0.94 -12.08
N ALA A 623 -24.69 0.30 -12.90
CA ALA A 623 -24.97 0.07 -14.30
C ALA A 623 -26.17 -0.87 -14.50
N GLU A 624 -26.23 -1.98 -13.77
CA GLU A 624 -27.38 -2.89 -13.77
C GLU A 624 -28.65 -2.21 -13.27
N LEU A 625 -28.55 -1.40 -12.21
CA LEU A 625 -29.68 -0.63 -11.69
C LEU A 625 -30.18 0.38 -12.72
N SER A 626 -29.28 1.01 -13.45
CA SER A 626 -29.61 1.96 -14.52
C SER A 626 -30.28 1.25 -15.69
N MET A 627 -29.85 0.03 -16.01
CA MET A 627 -30.53 -0.85 -16.96
C MET A 627 -31.97 -1.15 -16.51
N ALA A 628 -32.17 -1.51 -15.23
CA ALA A 628 -33.50 -1.79 -14.68
C ALA A 628 -34.42 -0.54 -14.68
N LEU A 629 -33.85 0.65 -14.53
CA LEU A 629 -34.55 1.93 -14.58
C LEU A 629 -34.79 2.46 -16.00
N GLY A 630 -34.26 1.80 -17.04
CA GLY A 630 -34.32 2.25 -18.44
C GLY A 630 -33.38 3.41 -18.79
N ASP A 631 -32.47 3.76 -17.87
CA ASP A 631 -31.50 4.85 -17.99
C ASP A 631 -30.19 4.34 -18.58
N TYR A 632 -30.24 3.90 -19.84
CA TYR A 632 -29.14 3.17 -20.46
C TYR A 632 -27.89 4.04 -20.68
N SER A 633 -28.05 5.34 -20.91
CA SER A 633 -26.92 6.27 -21.04
C SER A 633 -26.08 6.35 -19.78
N THR A 634 -26.72 6.54 -18.63
CA THR A 634 -26.01 6.60 -17.34
C THR A 634 -25.41 5.24 -16.99
N GLY A 635 -26.09 4.15 -17.36
CA GLY A 635 -25.54 2.80 -17.24
C GLY A 635 -24.23 2.62 -18.02
N ILE A 636 -24.15 3.13 -19.26
CA ILE A 636 -22.94 3.08 -20.08
C ILE A 636 -21.82 3.88 -19.41
N ASP A 637 -22.11 5.07 -18.89
CA ASP A 637 -21.10 5.92 -18.22
C ASP A 637 -20.49 5.23 -16.98
N TYR A 638 -21.28 4.47 -16.22
CA TYR A 638 -20.76 3.69 -15.09
C TYR A 638 -19.88 2.52 -15.56
N VAL A 639 -20.30 1.82 -16.63
CA VAL A 639 -19.49 0.73 -17.20
C VAL A 639 -18.18 1.27 -17.78
N ASP A 640 -18.20 2.44 -18.42
CA ASP A 640 -17.00 3.08 -18.94
C ASP A 640 -16.04 3.47 -17.80
N GLN A 641 -16.56 4.04 -16.70
CA GLN A 641 -15.75 4.29 -15.50
C GLN A 641 -15.17 3.00 -14.90
N LEU A 642 -15.92 1.90 -14.92
CA LEU A 642 -15.41 0.60 -14.49
C LEU A 642 -14.27 0.12 -15.40
N LEU A 643 -14.47 0.17 -16.72
CA LEU A 643 -13.48 -0.28 -17.71
C LEU A 643 -12.24 0.62 -17.81
N GLU A 644 -12.34 1.90 -17.45
CA GLU A 644 -11.15 2.76 -17.28
C GLU A 644 -10.22 2.26 -16.17
N ARG A 645 -10.78 1.61 -15.14
CA ARG A 645 -10.06 1.10 -13.97
C ARG A 645 -9.69 -0.37 -14.10
N GLU A 646 -10.59 -1.15 -14.70
CA GLU A 646 -10.45 -2.58 -14.94
C GLU A 646 -10.71 -2.87 -16.43
N PRO A 647 -9.72 -2.59 -17.31
CA PRO A 647 -9.88 -2.74 -18.76
C PRO A 647 -10.26 -4.16 -19.19
N ASN A 648 -9.88 -5.14 -18.39
CA ASN A 648 -10.13 -6.56 -18.62
C ASN A 648 -11.34 -7.09 -17.81
N ASN A 649 -12.26 -6.25 -17.35
CA ASN A 649 -13.44 -6.77 -16.65
C ASN A 649 -14.45 -7.34 -17.66
N LEU A 650 -14.47 -8.67 -17.81
CA LEU A 650 -15.31 -9.36 -18.80
C LEU A 650 -16.82 -9.13 -18.59
N GLN A 651 -17.24 -9.04 -17.33
CA GLN A 651 -18.63 -8.79 -16.96
C GLN A 651 -19.05 -7.36 -17.33
N ALA A 652 -18.17 -6.38 -17.12
CA ALA A 652 -18.39 -5.00 -17.53
C ALA A 652 -18.51 -4.88 -19.06
N HIS A 653 -17.63 -5.53 -19.83
CA HIS A 653 -17.74 -5.60 -21.29
C HIS A 653 -19.04 -6.25 -21.76
N ALA A 654 -19.46 -7.34 -21.10
CA ALA A 654 -20.74 -7.99 -21.40
C ALA A 654 -21.93 -7.06 -21.15
N LEU A 655 -21.94 -6.37 -20.01
CA LEU A 655 -23.00 -5.43 -19.64
C LEU A 655 -23.01 -4.21 -20.57
N LYS A 656 -21.84 -3.72 -20.99
CA LYS A 656 -21.70 -2.62 -21.96
C LYS A 656 -22.44 -2.93 -23.26
N VAL A 657 -22.23 -4.12 -23.82
CA VAL A 657 -22.90 -4.57 -25.05
C VAL A 657 -24.41 -4.57 -24.87
N VAL A 658 -24.91 -5.11 -23.75
CA VAL A 658 -26.35 -5.17 -23.47
C VAL A 658 -26.93 -3.77 -23.34
N LEU A 659 -26.26 -2.86 -22.62
CA LEU A 659 -26.69 -1.48 -22.44
C LEU A 659 -26.70 -0.70 -23.76
N LEU A 660 -25.68 -0.85 -24.60
CA LEU A 660 -25.60 -0.20 -25.91
C LEU A 660 -26.69 -0.67 -26.86
N ARG A 661 -26.99 -1.98 -26.86
CA ARG A 661 -28.10 -2.57 -27.62
C ARG A 661 -29.43 -1.98 -27.17
N ARG A 662 -29.67 -1.92 -25.86
CA ARG A 662 -30.91 -1.37 -25.27
C ARG A 662 -31.03 0.14 -25.51
N ALA A 663 -29.91 0.85 -25.60
CA ALA A 663 -29.85 2.27 -25.94
C ALA A 663 -29.98 2.56 -27.44
N GLY A 664 -29.98 1.54 -28.31
CA GLY A 664 -30.03 1.70 -29.77
C GLY A 664 -28.75 2.29 -30.38
N LYS A 665 -27.60 2.18 -29.69
CA LYS A 665 -26.30 2.71 -30.15
C LYS A 665 -25.51 1.66 -30.93
N GLU A 666 -26.03 1.27 -32.10
CA GLU A 666 -25.50 0.15 -32.91
C GLU A 666 -23.99 0.26 -33.22
N ASP A 667 -23.51 1.43 -33.66
CA ASP A 667 -22.10 1.64 -33.98
C ASP A 667 -21.15 1.44 -32.78
N GLN A 668 -21.61 1.80 -31.58
CA GLN A 668 -20.86 1.60 -30.35
C GLN A 668 -20.96 0.16 -29.85
N GLU A 669 -22.11 -0.49 -30.05
CA GLU A 669 -22.33 -1.90 -29.73
C GLU A 669 -21.35 -2.78 -30.50
N VAL A 670 -21.20 -2.58 -31.81
CA VAL A 670 -20.26 -3.35 -32.64
C VAL A 670 -18.84 -3.24 -32.11
N LYS A 671 -18.38 -2.03 -31.78
CA LYS A 671 -17.05 -1.82 -31.18
C LYS A 671 -16.89 -2.49 -29.83
N ALA A 672 -17.92 -2.45 -28.98
CA ALA A 672 -17.91 -3.12 -27.68
C ALA A 672 -17.91 -4.66 -27.83
N LEU A 673 -18.61 -5.19 -28.84
CA LEU A 673 -18.57 -6.61 -29.19
C LEU A 673 -17.19 -7.03 -29.70
N GLU A 674 -16.56 -6.23 -30.56
CA GLU A 674 -15.20 -6.47 -31.05
C GLU A 674 -14.18 -6.50 -29.90
N ALA A 675 -14.21 -5.50 -29.01
CA ALA A 675 -13.34 -5.45 -27.84
C ALA A 675 -13.54 -6.66 -26.91
N ARG A 676 -14.80 -7.04 -26.66
CA ARG A 676 -15.12 -8.23 -25.87
C ARG A 676 -14.65 -9.52 -26.55
N LEU A 677 -14.80 -9.62 -27.87
CA LEU A 677 -14.37 -10.78 -28.64
C LEU A 677 -12.84 -10.91 -28.63
N GLU A 678 -12.11 -9.81 -28.82
CA GLU A 678 -10.65 -9.78 -28.72
C GLU A 678 -10.19 -10.23 -27.33
N MET A 679 -10.87 -9.79 -26.27
CA MET A 679 -10.58 -10.23 -24.91
C MET A 679 -10.81 -11.74 -24.74
N LEU A 680 -11.95 -12.27 -25.20
CA LEU A 680 -12.23 -13.71 -25.16
C LEU A 680 -11.20 -14.52 -25.96
N GLN A 681 -10.79 -14.03 -27.13
CA GLN A 681 -9.73 -14.66 -27.94
C GLN A 681 -8.37 -14.64 -27.24
N ASN A 682 -8.04 -13.56 -26.52
CA ASN A 682 -6.82 -13.49 -25.72
C ASN A 682 -6.83 -14.53 -24.59
N LEU A 683 -7.98 -14.71 -23.92
CA LEU A 683 -8.16 -15.76 -22.90
C LEU A 683 -8.01 -17.17 -23.49
N ASP A 684 -8.63 -17.42 -24.64
CA ASP A 684 -8.48 -18.69 -25.34
C ASP A 684 -7.03 -18.94 -25.74
N ARG A 685 -6.33 -17.92 -26.23
CA ARG A 685 -4.90 -18.01 -26.56
C ARG A 685 -4.04 -18.32 -25.33
N LEU A 686 -4.37 -17.77 -24.15
CA LEU A 686 -3.68 -18.11 -22.90
C LEU A 686 -3.86 -19.60 -22.56
N VAL A 687 -5.09 -20.11 -22.64
CA VAL A 687 -5.38 -21.53 -22.41
C VAL A 687 -4.68 -22.40 -23.45
N GLU A 688 -4.73 -22.05 -24.74
CA GLU A 688 -4.03 -22.78 -25.81
C GLU A 688 -2.50 -22.78 -25.62
N SER A 689 -1.93 -21.66 -25.18
CA SER A 689 -0.50 -21.55 -24.86
C SER A 689 -0.14 -22.44 -23.68
N GLY A 690 -0.99 -22.51 -22.65
CA GLY A 690 -0.84 -23.44 -21.54
C GLY A 690 -0.88 -24.89 -22.02
N ILE A 691 -1.79 -25.24 -22.94
CA ILE A 691 -1.86 -26.58 -23.54
C ILE A 691 -0.57 -26.91 -24.31
N ALA A 692 -0.03 -25.94 -25.05
CA ALA A 692 1.23 -26.10 -25.78
C ALA A 692 2.41 -26.32 -24.81
N ALA A 693 2.52 -25.53 -23.74
CA ALA A 693 3.53 -25.67 -22.69
C ALA A 693 3.43 -27.05 -22.01
N TYR A 694 2.21 -27.48 -21.65
CA TYR A 694 1.95 -28.81 -21.08
C TYR A 694 2.43 -29.95 -21.99
N ARG A 695 2.18 -29.85 -23.30
CA ARG A 695 2.66 -30.83 -24.29
C ARG A 695 4.18 -30.85 -24.44
N ARG A 696 4.85 -29.72 -24.21
CA ARG A 696 6.32 -29.61 -24.18
C ARG A 696 6.93 -30.10 -22.87
N GLY A 697 6.13 -30.39 -21.85
CA GLY A 697 6.60 -30.78 -20.53
C GLY A 697 6.96 -29.61 -19.60
N GLU A 698 6.68 -28.37 -20.03
CA GLU A 698 6.86 -27.15 -19.24
C GLU A 698 5.68 -26.99 -18.27
N LEU A 699 5.65 -27.80 -17.21
CA LEU A 699 4.47 -27.96 -16.34
C LEU A 699 4.17 -26.70 -15.53
N GLU A 700 5.19 -26.01 -15.05
CA GLU A 700 5.09 -24.79 -14.25
C GLU A 700 4.57 -23.62 -15.11
N LEU A 701 5.07 -23.50 -16.34
CA LEU A 701 4.60 -22.51 -17.30
C LEU A 701 3.14 -22.76 -17.71
N ALA A 702 2.75 -24.03 -17.88
CA ALA A 702 1.37 -24.38 -18.16
C ALA A 702 0.44 -23.99 -17.00
N GLU A 703 0.84 -24.24 -15.76
CA GLU A 703 0.10 -23.82 -14.57
C GLU A 703 -0.09 -22.31 -14.50
N ASP A 704 1.00 -21.55 -14.66
CA ASP A 704 0.98 -20.08 -14.67
C ASP A 704 0.06 -19.52 -15.77
N LEU A 705 0.10 -20.08 -16.98
CA LEU A 705 -0.76 -19.63 -18.09
C LEU A 705 -2.24 -19.92 -17.85
N TYR A 706 -2.59 -21.06 -17.24
CA TYR A 706 -3.97 -21.35 -16.87
C TYR A 706 -4.45 -20.48 -15.70
N GLN A 707 -3.59 -20.23 -14.71
CA GLN A 707 -3.89 -19.35 -13.59
C GLN A 707 -4.08 -17.90 -14.05
N LYS A 708 -3.28 -17.43 -15.01
CA LYS A 708 -3.49 -16.13 -15.67
C LYS A 708 -4.84 -16.06 -16.38
N ALA A 709 -5.25 -17.11 -17.09
CA ALA A 709 -6.58 -17.14 -17.70
C ALA A 709 -7.70 -17.09 -16.65
N LEU A 710 -7.53 -17.75 -15.50
CA LEU A 710 -8.50 -17.74 -14.40
C LEU A 710 -8.50 -16.44 -13.58
N ALA A 711 -7.37 -15.72 -13.54
CA ALA A 711 -7.31 -14.41 -12.91
C ALA A 711 -8.14 -13.38 -13.69
N GLU A 712 -8.21 -13.51 -15.01
CA GLU A 712 -8.96 -12.64 -15.91
C GLU A 712 -10.43 -13.08 -16.09
N ASP A 713 -10.69 -14.40 -16.09
CA ASP A 713 -12.04 -15.00 -16.10
C ASP A 713 -12.12 -16.17 -15.11
N PRO A 714 -12.58 -15.93 -13.87
CA PRO A 714 -12.69 -16.95 -12.83
C PRO A 714 -13.66 -18.08 -13.16
N GLU A 715 -14.50 -17.92 -14.19
CA GLU A 715 -15.49 -18.90 -14.63
C GLU A 715 -15.04 -19.63 -15.92
N ARG A 716 -13.75 -19.55 -16.29
CA ARG A 716 -13.24 -20.18 -17.50
C ARG A 716 -13.11 -21.71 -17.35
N GLY A 717 -14.20 -22.43 -17.66
CA GLY A 717 -14.28 -23.90 -17.64
C GLY A 717 -13.08 -24.62 -18.31
N PRO A 718 -12.64 -24.21 -19.53
CA PRO A 718 -11.47 -24.80 -20.17
C PRO A 718 -10.16 -24.67 -19.39
N ALA A 719 -9.96 -23.59 -18.64
CA ALA A 719 -8.75 -23.41 -17.83
C ALA A 719 -8.74 -24.38 -16.64
N TYR A 720 -9.87 -24.51 -15.92
CA TYR A 720 -10.03 -25.52 -14.85
C TYR A 720 -9.83 -26.94 -15.38
N TYR A 721 -10.39 -27.26 -16.55
CA TYR A 721 -10.25 -28.60 -17.15
C TYR A 721 -8.79 -28.96 -17.42
N ASN A 722 -8.00 -28.01 -17.92
CA ASN A 722 -6.59 -28.26 -18.21
C ASN A 722 -5.71 -28.23 -16.95
N LEU A 723 -6.04 -27.41 -15.95
CA LEU A 723 -5.42 -27.51 -14.61
C LEU A 723 -5.69 -28.86 -13.95
N ALA A 724 -6.90 -29.42 -14.12
CA ALA A 724 -7.24 -30.75 -13.61
C ALA A 724 -6.40 -31.86 -14.27
N ILE A 725 -6.16 -31.75 -15.58
CA ILE A 725 -5.24 -32.65 -16.31
C ILE A 725 -3.83 -32.55 -15.72
N LEU A 726 -3.35 -31.32 -15.49
CA LEU A 726 -2.03 -31.07 -14.92
C LEU A 726 -1.90 -31.67 -13.50
N ALA A 727 -2.88 -31.43 -12.63
CA ALA A 727 -2.95 -31.99 -11.29
C ALA A 727 -2.94 -33.52 -11.30
N ARG A 728 -3.72 -34.16 -12.20
CA ARG A 728 -3.72 -35.62 -12.37
C ARG A 728 -2.33 -36.14 -12.77
N LYS A 729 -1.61 -35.41 -13.65
CA LYS A 729 -0.25 -35.78 -14.06
C LYS A 729 0.78 -35.65 -12.92
N LYS A 730 0.57 -34.71 -12.00
CA LYS A 730 1.38 -34.54 -10.78
C LYS A 730 1.05 -35.56 -9.68
N GLY A 731 0.03 -36.39 -9.86
CA GLY A 731 -0.44 -37.37 -8.87
C GLY A 731 -1.42 -36.81 -7.84
N GLU A 732 -1.91 -35.58 -8.03
CA GLU A 732 -2.80 -34.87 -7.11
C GLU A 732 -4.28 -35.22 -7.41
N ALA A 733 -4.67 -36.47 -7.17
CA ALA A 733 -5.97 -37.02 -7.56
C ALA A 733 -7.17 -36.23 -7.00
N ALA A 734 -7.16 -35.87 -5.71
CA ALA A 734 -8.22 -35.10 -5.07
C ALA A 734 -8.39 -33.69 -5.68
N ARG A 735 -7.27 -32.99 -5.93
CA ARG A 735 -7.26 -31.67 -6.57
C ARG A 735 -7.77 -31.76 -8.01
N ALA A 736 -7.39 -32.80 -8.75
CA ALA A 736 -7.89 -33.03 -10.09
C ALA A 736 -9.42 -33.21 -10.13
N VAL A 737 -10.00 -33.93 -9.16
CA VAL A 737 -11.45 -34.10 -9.07
C VAL A 737 -12.18 -32.78 -8.80
N ASP A 738 -11.66 -31.95 -7.89
CA ASP A 738 -12.22 -30.62 -7.62
C ASP A 738 -12.19 -29.73 -8.88
N LEU A 739 -11.03 -29.66 -9.53
CA LEU A 739 -10.84 -28.86 -10.73
C LEU A 739 -11.70 -29.35 -11.91
N TYR A 740 -11.84 -30.66 -12.12
CA TYR A 740 -12.75 -31.20 -13.12
C TYR A 740 -14.21 -30.90 -12.79
N SER A 741 -14.60 -30.91 -11.52
CA SER A 741 -15.96 -30.58 -11.11
C SER A 741 -16.28 -29.11 -11.35
N LYS A 742 -15.34 -28.20 -11.04
CA LYS A 742 -15.42 -26.77 -11.40
C LYS A 742 -15.52 -26.57 -12.90
N ALA A 743 -14.73 -27.30 -13.69
CA ALA A 743 -14.78 -27.21 -15.15
C ALA A 743 -16.18 -27.46 -15.72
N VAL A 744 -16.88 -28.53 -15.27
CA VAL A 744 -18.23 -28.83 -15.75
C VAL A 744 -19.30 -27.93 -15.14
N GLN A 745 -19.05 -27.42 -13.95
CA GLN A 745 -19.92 -26.41 -13.33
C GLN A 745 -19.99 -25.14 -14.19
N PHE A 746 -18.85 -24.71 -14.73
CA PHE A 746 -18.76 -23.48 -15.51
C PHE A 746 -19.00 -23.68 -17.02
N ASP A 747 -18.63 -24.83 -17.57
CA ASP A 747 -18.95 -25.19 -18.96
C ASP A 747 -19.50 -26.61 -19.01
N THR A 748 -20.82 -26.70 -19.13
CA THR A 748 -21.56 -27.97 -19.16
C THR A 748 -21.21 -28.83 -20.38
N ASN A 749 -20.56 -28.27 -21.41
CA ASN A 749 -20.11 -29.01 -22.58
C ASN A 749 -18.80 -29.78 -22.34
N LEU A 750 -18.08 -29.50 -21.24
CA LEU A 750 -16.85 -30.22 -20.85
C LEU A 750 -17.14 -31.60 -20.24
N THR A 751 -18.10 -32.31 -20.81
CA THR A 751 -18.62 -33.63 -20.39
C THR A 751 -17.52 -34.67 -20.19
N ARG A 752 -16.39 -34.57 -20.91
CA ARG A 752 -15.20 -35.43 -20.73
C ARG A 752 -14.64 -35.42 -19.30
N ALA A 753 -14.85 -34.34 -18.54
CA ALA A 753 -14.44 -34.27 -17.14
C ALA A 753 -15.15 -35.32 -16.27
N TYR A 754 -16.42 -35.65 -16.53
CA TYR A 754 -17.11 -36.73 -15.82
C TYR A 754 -16.43 -38.09 -16.02
N PHE A 755 -15.96 -38.36 -17.24
CA PHE A 755 -15.20 -39.57 -17.53
C PHE A 755 -13.85 -39.58 -16.79
N SER A 756 -13.14 -38.45 -16.78
CA SER A 756 -11.86 -38.32 -16.06
C SER A 756 -12.02 -38.49 -14.54
N ILE A 757 -13.07 -37.91 -13.93
CA ILE A 757 -13.40 -38.10 -12.51
C ILE A 757 -13.70 -39.57 -12.21
N ALA A 758 -14.48 -40.23 -13.08
CA ALA A 758 -14.82 -41.65 -12.90
C ALA A 758 -13.57 -42.56 -12.95
N GLN A 759 -12.62 -42.25 -13.83
CA GLN A 759 -11.34 -42.97 -13.88
C GLN A 759 -10.51 -42.79 -12.61
N ILE A 760 -10.44 -41.57 -12.07
CA ILE A 760 -9.73 -41.31 -10.82
C ILE A 760 -10.34 -42.14 -9.68
N TYR A 761 -11.66 -42.11 -9.52
CA TYR A 761 -12.33 -42.92 -8.49
C TYR A 761 -12.19 -44.43 -8.71
N GLN A 762 -12.12 -44.88 -9.97
CA GLN A 762 -11.83 -46.28 -10.28
C GLN A 762 -10.40 -46.67 -9.87
N GLU A 763 -9.41 -45.81 -10.13
CA GLU A 763 -8.02 -46.01 -9.72
C GLU A 763 -7.87 -46.03 -8.19
N GLU A 764 -8.68 -45.24 -7.48
CA GLU A 764 -8.75 -45.20 -6.00
C GLU A 764 -9.59 -46.33 -5.38
N GLY A 765 -10.26 -47.17 -6.19
CA GLY A 765 -11.11 -48.26 -5.70
C GLY A 765 -12.50 -47.82 -5.18
N ALA A 766 -12.88 -46.55 -5.34
CA ALA A 766 -14.16 -46.00 -4.93
C ALA A 766 -15.27 -46.32 -5.97
N SER A 767 -15.66 -47.59 -6.04
CA SER A 767 -16.56 -48.12 -7.09
C SER A 767 -17.91 -47.39 -7.18
N ASP A 768 -18.54 -47.03 -6.06
CA ASP A 768 -19.84 -46.33 -6.06
C ASP A 768 -19.77 -44.96 -6.74
N ARG A 769 -18.72 -44.19 -6.46
CA ARG A 769 -18.50 -42.88 -7.09
C ARG A 769 -18.08 -43.01 -8.55
N ALA A 770 -17.26 -44.01 -8.88
CA ALA A 770 -16.90 -44.28 -10.27
C ALA A 770 -18.14 -44.59 -11.12
N ILE A 771 -19.07 -45.42 -10.61
CA ILE A 771 -20.34 -45.73 -11.27
C ILE A 771 -21.19 -44.47 -11.49
N GLU A 772 -21.32 -43.62 -10.46
CA GLU A 772 -22.08 -42.37 -10.56
C GLU A 772 -21.58 -41.49 -11.70
N PHE A 773 -20.28 -41.25 -11.77
CA PHE A 773 -19.69 -40.35 -12.77
C PHE A 773 -19.62 -40.97 -14.17
N TYR A 774 -19.46 -42.30 -14.29
CA TYR A 774 -19.61 -42.98 -15.58
C TYR A 774 -21.04 -42.89 -16.12
N ARG A 775 -22.07 -42.99 -15.26
CA ARG A 775 -23.47 -42.77 -15.66
C ARG A 775 -23.69 -41.34 -16.14
N LYS A 776 -23.25 -40.34 -15.36
CA LYS A 776 -23.28 -38.92 -15.76
C LYS A 776 -22.62 -38.68 -17.13
N TYR A 777 -21.49 -39.33 -17.40
CA TYR A 777 -20.82 -39.25 -18.70
C TYR A 777 -21.65 -39.87 -19.83
N VAL A 778 -22.18 -41.08 -19.65
CA VAL A 778 -22.95 -41.79 -20.68
C VAL A 778 -24.30 -41.10 -20.96
N ASP A 779 -24.92 -40.52 -19.94
CA ASP A 779 -26.16 -39.75 -20.10
C ASP A 779 -25.91 -38.48 -20.91
N ALA A 780 -24.78 -37.81 -20.68
CA ALA A 780 -24.38 -36.63 -21.45
C ALA A 780 -23.87 -36.97 -22.86
N VAL A 781 -23.18 -38.11 -23.03
CA VAL A 781 -22.59 -38.57 -24.30
C VAL A 781 -22.98 -40.04 -24.54
N PRO A 782 -24.13 -40.32 -25.15
CA PRO A 782 -24.70 -41.67 -25.23
C PRO A 782 -23.94 -42.60 -26.20
N ALA A 783 -23.20 -42.06 -27.15
CA ALA A 783 -22.49 -42.81 -28.19
C ALA A 783 -21.05 -42.32 -28.37
N GLY A 784 -20.14 -43.24 -28.69
CA GLY A 784 -18.73 -42.93 -28.89
C GLY A 784 -17.81 -44.05 -28.39
N ARG A 785 -16.51 -43.91 -28.61
CA ARG A 785 -15.50 -44.83 -28.07
C ARG A 785 -15.48 -44.79 -26.54
N LEU A 786 -15.32 -43.60 -25.95
CA LEU A 786 -15.29 -43.42 -24.51
C LEU A 786 -16.63 -43.83 -23.85
N SER A 787 -17.78 -43.64 -24.51
CA SER A 787 -19.07 -44.11 -24.00
C SER A 787 -19.17 -45.64 -23.98
N ARG A 788 -18.55 -46.34 -24.95
CA ARG A 788 -18.42 -47.80 -24.92
C ARG A 788 -17.50 -48.26 -23.78
N GLU A 789 -16.39 -47.54 -23.55
CA GLU A 789 -15.47 -47.80 -22.44
C GLU A 789 -16.16 -47.57 -21.07
N ALA A 790 -16.90 -46.47 -20.92
CA ALA A 790 -17.68 -46.18 -19.71
C ALA A 790 -18.79 -47.24 -19.47
N ARG A 791 -19.52 -47.66 -20.52
CA ARG A 791 -20.51 -48.74 -20.40
C ARG A 791 -19.89 -50.09 -20.07
N ALA A 792 -18.70 -50.38 -20.59
CA ALA A 792 -17.96 -51.59 -20.24
C ALA A 792 -17.49 -51.56 -18.78
N ALA A 793 -17.00 -50.42 -18.30
CA ALA A 793 -16.66 -50.22 -16.90
C ALA A 793 -17.88 -50.38 -15.98
N LEU A 794 -19.01 -49.75 -16.33
CA LEU A 794 -20.30 -49.93 -15.61
C LEU A 794 -20.73 -51.39 -15.56
N LYS A 795 -20.65 -52.11 -16.69
CA LYS A 795 -20.99 -53.54 -16.74
C LYS A 795 -20.04 -54.40 -15.90
N ALA A 796 -18.76 -54.04 -15.80
CA ALA A 796 -17.80 -54.73 -14.94
C ALA A 796 -18.13 -54.57 -13.45
N TYR A 797 -18.77 -53.47 -13.05
CA TYR A 797 -19.28 -53.27 -11.70
C TYR A 797 -20.63 -53.99 -11.44
N GLU A 798 -21.35 -54.41 -12.48
CA GLU A 798 -22.63 -55.13 -12.37
C GLU A 798 -22.47 -56.66 -12.29
N VAL A 799 -21.29 -57.21 -12.60
CA VAL A 799 -21.00 -58.64 -12.44
C VAL A 799 -20.60 -58.89 -10.98
N PRO A 800 -21.36 -59.66 -10.19
CA PRO A 800 -20.92 -60.06 -8.86
C PRO A 800 -19.62 -60.88 -8.99
N ASN A 801 -18.59 -60.50 -8.24
CA ASN A 801 -17.37 -61.32 -8.07
C ASN A 801 -17.69 -62.72 -7.55
#